data_AF-A0A319EB07-F1
#
_entry.id   AF-A0A319EB07-F1
#
_cell.length_a   1.000
_cell.length_b   1.000
_cell.length_c   1.000
_cell.angle_alpha   90.00
_cell.angle_beta   90.00
_cell.angle_gamma   90.00
#
_symmetry.space_group_name_H-M   'P 1'
#
loop_
_entity.id
_entity.type
_entity.pdbx_description
1 polymer ?
#
loop_
_entity_poly.entity_id
_entity_poly.type
_entity_poly.pdbx_seq_one_letter_code
_entity_poly.pdbx_strand_id
1 'polypeptide(L)'
;CDALSPKGTECTNTTSKPDYFLCQPHHRECGELHHQYKQIEKKYRNLKLPRDFSVETARQKIAYGRQAVALRDQVRRRFFSESTKNKGHIQWILQLDAEIRALEEKVRVMEGGISSSSAAAVMPDTEEDDEEEDAEPQQKVPAHRSLFSSLSEKAFDHLPKNHPVTAVKRGLIKITDALIEKLYQAVPSLNDSLPTVEGIGGTRRAPNEGDHVMRFVFREYLSWSADAEALSRATQSDSIDSFLRGCDIAELEEYIDFFDSFTLHFLHDAVCDFFLPSDAPSATILGSAIATDDAHRKLDVRGWDILYGYFSSAHWWNVKSLCVSFEEVVLVQKLIALKRYGSSDGNPEWWSVGGLCYESVFHGFVPVTRGYLDSSKPAETETHGIVTQNEARCYLVGRMAKSEPLAERLIQELVKRVGRYIVVASDMKEGEIARTDEIEENPWVQRMRSAPVGHRLQDAVGAVDYSLQDICRKVQFMHFFQESNLGDDFIDIIIIDRQPGREFDILSEVTDALAMLAGDPSPQELLHRTIRTILPPNERAQYIKSHDLPNPPTISTLPLPDIHYEDNRIRSWSLADETTDLIIHQLHRKKSVRERRLIRKILTDMEYRGLITPLTRNQSVHTSPILLKGTDGHEDLYFNYNQNHNPSTHYPINRPGISTSADTLSTFAHSIQASYPTAVFAKGRLNVHYCAWPMPMPTITRSHPTFCTAEGYLYRWNVLPFDFPLSALSWQFYVRSKLNAKLPFVYIVGTTFVISAKTPALVETNIQQLLDVAGQHGWKVSVPEPFQWTRDIESLDLGTLWMGVGPA
;
A
#
# COMPACT_ATOMS: atom_id res chain seq x y z
N CYS A 1 13.14 -30.58 8.34
CA CYS A 1 14.62 -30.60 8.31
C CYS A 1 14.96 -30.79 6.87
N ASP A 2 15.48 -29.76 6.24
CA ASP A 2 15.36 -29.61 4.79
C ASP A 2 16.66 -30.05 4.10
N ALA A 3 17.53 -30.74 4.85
CA ALA A 3 18.78 -31.31 4.35
C ALA A 3 18.57 -32.64 3.63
N LEU A 4 19.37 -32.84 2.58
CA LEU A 4 19.49 -34.10 1.88
C LEU A 4 20.67 -34.91 2.41
N SER A 5 20.47 -36.22 2.53
CA SER A 5 21.54 -37.17 2.84
C SER A 5 22.61 -37.17 1.73
N PRO A 6 23.81 -37.76 1.94
CA PRO A 6 24.79 -37.92 0.88
C PRO A 6 24.29 -38.71 -0.34
N LYS A 7 23.18 -39.44 -0.18
CA LYS A 7 22.50 -40.22 -1.23
C LYS A 7 21.28 -39.50 -1.82
N GLY A 8 21.05 -38.23 -1.48
CA GLY A 8 19.94 -37.42 -2.00
C GLY A 8 18.57 -37.67 -1.35
N THR A 9 18.50 -38.45 -0.26
CA THR A 9 17.23 -38.72 0.42
C THR A 9 16.93 -37.62 1.44
N GLU A 10 15.67 -37.19 1.51
CA GLU A 10 15.21 -36.21 2.50
C GLU A 10 15.42 -36.68 3.95
N CYS A 11 15.73 -35.73 4.83
CA CYS A 11 15.89 -36.01 6.24
C CYS A 11 14.54 -36.09 6.98
N THR A 12 14.28 -37.23 7.62
CA THR A 12 13.06 -37.45 8.41
C THR A 12 13.13 -36.94 9.86
N ASN A 13 14.26 -36.35 10.28
CA ASN A 13 14.44 -35.88 11.65
C ASN A 13 13.70 -34.55 11.90
N THR A 14 13.00 -34.45 13.02
CA THR A 14 12.34 -33.23 13.48
C THR A 14 13.35 -32.16 13.94
N THR A 15 13.04 -30.90 13.66
CA THR A 15 13.87 -29.76 14.06
C THR A 15 13.54 -29.37 15.50
N SER A 16 14.54 -28.89 16.26
CA SER A 16 14.37 -28.61 17.69
C SER A 16 13.53 -27.36 17.98
N LYS A 17 13.28 -26.52 16.97
CA LYS A 17 12.45 -25.30 17.01
C LYS A 17 11.76 -25.10 15.65
N PRO A 18 10.57 -24.47 15.61
CA PRO A 18 9.86 -24.19 14.35
C PRO A 18 10.67 -23.37 13.34
N ASP A 19 11.51 -22.45 13.82
CA ASP A 19 12.28 -21.52 12.97
C ASP A 19 13.61 -22.10 12.44
N TYR A 20 13.92 -23.37 12.73
CA TYR A 20 15.17 -24.01 12.29
C TYR A 20 14.93 -24.91 11.08
N PHE A 21 15.64 -24.63 9.99
CA PHE A 21 15.59 -25.39 8.74
C PHE A 21 16.35 -26.74 8.81
N LEU A 22 17.35 -26.85 9.69
CA LEU A 22 18.21 -28.04 9.82
C LEU A 22 18.07 -28.71 11.20
N CYS A 23 18.05 -30.04 11.24
CA CYS A 23 18.16 -30.80 12.49
C CYS A 23 19.59 -30.68 13.06
N GLN A 24 19.75 -30.91 14.36
CA GLN A 24 21.04 -30.71 15.04
C GLN A 24 22.21 -31.51 14.42
N PRO A 25 22.03 -32.79 13.97
CA PRO A 25 23.06 -33.51 13.23
C PRO A 25 23.48 -32.82 11.92
N HIS A 26 22.52 -32.44 11.08
CA HIS A 26 22.80 -31.77 9.80
C HIS A 26 23.35 -30.36 9.96
N HIS A 27 22.99 -29.65 11.04
CA HIS A 27 23.61 -28.37 11.37
C HIS A 27 25.10 -28.53 11.72
N ARG A 28 25.47 -29.57 12.49
CA ARG A 28 26.88 -29.88 12.79
C ARG A 28 27.65 -30.27 11.52
N GLU A 29 27.06 -31.15 10.72
CA GLU A 29 27.66 -31.58 9.47
C GLU A 29 27.85 -30.43 8.46
N CYS A 30 26.86 -29.56 8.31
CA CYS A 30 26.97 -28.34 7.51
C CYS A 30 28.10 -27.45 8.03
N GLY A 31 28.22 -27.28 9.35
CA GLY A 31 29.32 -26.55 9.98
C GLY A 31 30.69 -27.18 9.72
N GLU A 32 30.81 -28.49 9.79
CA GLU A 32 32.04 -29.24 9.53
C GLU A 32 32.46 -29.14 8.06
N LEU A 33 31.54 -29.38 7.13
CA LEU A 33 31.79 -29.26 5.69
C LEU A 33 32.12 -27.82 5.28
N HIS A 34 31.43 -26.83 5.87
CA HIS A 34 31.75 -25.43 5.65
C HIS A 34 33.14 -25.07 6.18
N HIS A 35 33.53 -25.62 7.34
CA HIS A 35 34.86 -25.43 7.90
C HIS A 35 35.94 -26.07 7.02
N GLN A 36 35.74 -27.30 6.56
CA GLN A 36 36.64 -28.00 5.64
C GLN A 36 36.80 -27.24 4.32
N TYR A 37 35.68 -26.80 3.72
CA TYR A 37 35.67 -25.93 2.55
C TYR A 37 36.51 -24.67 2.77
N LYS A 38 36.31 -23.94 3.87
CA LYS A 38 37.07 -22.71 4.18
C LYS A 38 38.56 -22.98 4.40
N GLN A 39 38.93 -24.11 4.99
CA GLN A 39 40.33 -24.49 5.14
C GLN A 39 40.99 -24.78 3.79
N ILE A 40 40.34 -25.52 2.90
CA ILE A 40 40.87 -25.80 1.56
C ILE A 40 40.91 -24.53 0.70
N GLU A 41 39.89 -23.67 0.76
CA GLU A 41 39.88 -22.36 0.10
C GLU A 41 41.04 -21.48 0.59
N LYS A 42 41.33 -21.49 1.90
CA LYS A 42 42.49 -20.78 2.47
C LYS A 42 43.81 -21.36 1.97
N LYS A 43 43.94 -22.69 1.86
CA LYS A 43 45.12 -23.36 1.28
C LYS A 43 45.32 -22.96 -0.19
N TYR A 44 44.24 -22.95 -0.99
CA TYR A 44 44.26 -22.49 -2.38
C TYR A 44 44.71 -21.03 -2.52
N ARG A 45 44.15 -20.11 -1.72
CA ARG A 45 44.48 -18.68 -1.76
C ARG A 45 45.88 -18.35 -1.25
N ASN A 46 46.35 -19.09 -0.24
CA ASN A 46 47.69 -18.90 0.32
C ASN A 46 48.80 -19.40 -0.62
N LEU A 47 48.49 -20.36 -1.50
CA LEU A 47 49.41 -20.84 -2.52
C LEU A 47 49.49 -19.83 -3.68
N LYS A 48 50.20 -18.72 -3.48
CA LYS A 48 50.47 -17.73 -4.53
C LYS A 48 51.57 -18.26 -5.44
N LEU A 49 51.27 -18.41 -6.73
CA LEU A 49 52.25 -18.83 -7.73
C LEU A 49 53.09 -17.62 -8.16
N PRO A 50 54.42 -17.63 -7.98
CA PRO A 50 55.34 -16.62 -8.57
C PRO A 50 55.28 -16.63 -10.11
N ARG A 51 55.96 -15.70 -10.79
CA ARG A 51 56.00 -15.70 -12.27
C ARG A 51 56.70 -16.96 -12.85
N ASP A 52 57.66 -17.52 -12.11
CA ASP A 52 58.38 -18.75 -12.46
C ASP A 52 58.06 -19.85 -11.44
N PHE A 53 56.93 -20.56 -11.63
CA PHE A 53 56.44 -21.57 -10.69
C PHE A 53 56.70 -23.00 -11.19
N SER A 54 56.95 -23.95 -10.28
CA SER A 54 57.12 -25.35 -10.66
C SER A 54 55.78 -25.99 -11.06
N VAL A 55 55.84 -26.94 -12.00
CA VAL A 55 54.69 -27.72 -12.47
C VAL A 55 54.00 -28.45 -11.31
N GLU A 56 54.76 -28.99 -10.35
CA GLU A 56 54.18 -29.65 -9.17
C GLU A 56 53.40 -28.68 -8.27
N THR A 57 53.90 -27.46 -8.08
CA THR A 57 53.21 -26.43 -7.27
C THR A 57 51.90 -26.00 -7.93
N ALA A 58 51.87 -25.94 -9.27
CA ALA A 58 50.66 -25.67 -10.03
C ALA A 58 49.65 -26.81 -9.96
N ARG A 59 50.10 -28.08 -10.10
CA ARG A 59 49.26 -29.27 -9.94
C ARG A 59 48.65 -29.34 -8.54
N GLN A 60 49.41 -29.00 -7.51
CA GLN A 60 48.93 -28.93 -6.13
C GLN A 60 47.88 -27.82 -5.95
N LYS A 61 48.08 -26.65 -6.58
CA LYS A 61 47.08 -25.58 -6.58
C LYS A 61 45.78 -25.98 -7.28
N ILE A 62 45.89 -26.63 -8.43
CA ILE A 62 44.77 -27.19 -9.20
C ILE A 62 44.00 -28.21 -8.34
N ALA A 63 44.71 -29.11 -7.65
CA ALA A 63 44.10 -30.11 -6.76
C ALA A 63 43.33 -29.46 -5.61
N TYR A 64 43.89 -28.44 -4.95
CA TYR A 64 43.16 -27.69 -3.92
C TYR A 64 41.95 -26.93 -4.49
N GLY A 65 42.06 -26.39 -5.71
CA GLY A 65 40.95 -25.76 -6.40
C GLY A 65 39.79 -26.73 -6.65
N ARG A 66 40.08 -27.88 -7.26
CA ARG A 66 39.08 -28.94 -7.53
C ARG A 66 38.43 -29.47 -6.25
N GLN A 67 39.22 -29.64 -5.19
CA GLN A 67 38.72 -30.07 -3.88
C GLN A 67 37.81 -29.00 -3.24
N ALA A 68 38.15 -27.71 -3.39
CA ALA A 68 37.32 -26.62 -2.88
C ALA A 68 35.98 -26.53 -3.62
N VAL A 69 35.97 -26.72 -4.95
CA VAL A 69 34.74 -26.79 -5.77
C VAL A 69 33.87 -27.96 -5.31
N ALA A 70 34.43 -29.17 -5.23
CA ALA A 70 33.69 -30.37 -4.85
C ALA A 70 33.06 -30.28 -3.45
N LEU A 71 33.80 -29.75 -2.46
CA LEU A 71 33.27 -29.56 -1.10
C LEU A 71 32.15 -28.51 -1.07
N ARG A 72 32.27 -27.45 -1.86
CA ARG A 72 31.25 -26.39 -1.91
C ARG A 72 29.97 -26.88 -2.61
N ASP A 73 30.10 -27.67 -3.68
CA ASP A 73 28.98 -28.34 -4.35
C ASP A 73 28.27 -29.31 -3.42
N GLN A 74 29.02 -30.07 -2.63
CA GLN A 74 28.47 -30.99 -1.64
C GLN A 74 27.66 -30.23 -0.57
N VAL A 75 28.14 -29.06 -0.13
CA VAL A 75 27.40 -28.21 0.80
C VAL A 75 26.12 -27.67 0.18
N ARG A 76 26.14 -27.22 -1.09
CA ARG A 76 24.94 -26.74 -1.80
C ARG A 76 23.90 -27.84 -1.94
N ARG A 77 24.27 -28.98 -2.55
CA ARG A 77 23.35 -30.09 -2.82
C ARG A 77 22.65 -30.59 -1.56
N ARG A 78 23.33 -30.52 -0.40
CA ARG A 78 22.82 -31.12 0.84
C ARG A 78 22.10 -30.16 1.76
N PHE A 79 22.38 -28.86 1.70
CA PHE A 79 21.87 -27.91 2.71
C PHE A 79 21.26 -26.64 2.12
N PHE A 80 21.34 -26.40 0.80
CA PHE A 80 20.92 -25.14 0.17
C PHE A 80 20.19 -25.35 -1.17
N SER A 81 19.48 -26.47 -1.35
CA SER A 81 18.70 -26.77 -2.56
C SER A 81 17.63 -25.71 -2.88
N GLU A 82 17.09 -25.02 -1.88
CA GLU A 82 15.95 -24.10 -2.05
C GLU A 82 16.28 -22.60 -1.90
N SER A 83 17.54 -22.20 -1.69
CA SER A 83 17.86 -20.80 -1.38
C SER A 83 18.24 -19.95 -2.61
N THR A 84 17.63 -18.77 -2.75
CA THR A 84 17.97 -17.71 -3.72
C THR A 84 19.41 -17.19 -3.61
N LYS A 85 20.17 -17.55 -2.57
CA LYS A 85 21.59 -17.17 -2.37
C LYS A 85 22.59 -18.00 -3.19
N ASN A 86 22.12 -18.81 -4.14
CA ASN A 86 22.96 -19.70 -4.96
C ASN A 86 23.82 -18.96 -6.02
N LYS A 87 23.50 -17.71 -6.39
CA LYS A 87 24.26 -16.96 -7.42
C LYS A 87 25.70 -16.62 -7.04
N GLY A 88 25.96 -16.26 -5.77
CA GLY A 88 27.33 -16.06 -5.26
C GLY A 88 28.14 -17.35 -5.14
N HIS A 89 27.47 -18.51 -5.17
CA HIS A 89 28.13 -19.82 -5.27
C HIS A 89 28.50 -20.14 -6.71
N ILE A 90 27.59 -19.90 -7.66
CA ILE A 90 27.81 -20.02 -9.11
C ILE A 90 28.96 -19.12 -9.56
N GLN A 91 28.93 -17.83 -9.22
CA GLN A 91 30.00 -16.89 -9.57
C GLN A 91 31.37 -17.35 -9.07
N TRP A 92 31.42 -17.86 -7.83
CA TRP A 92 32.68 -18.34 -7.26
C TRP A 92 33.16 -19.65 -7.91
N ILE A 93 32.25 -20.58 -8.23
CA ILE A 93 32.60 -21.81 -8.97
C ILE A 93 33.13 -21.44 -10.35
N LEU A 94 32.42 -20.59 -11.09
CA LEU A 94 32.82 -20.16 -12.42
C LEU A 94 34.18 -19.43 -12.41
N GLN A 95 34.39 -18.54 -11.43
CA GLN A 95 35.66 -17.86 -11.25
C GLN A 95 36.80 -18.84 -10.93
N LEU A 96 36.58 -19.74 -9.97
CA LEU A 96 37.61 -20.68 -9.53
C LEU A 96 37.91 -21.72 -10.61
N ASP A 97 36.91 -22.18 -11.36
CA ASP A 97 37.08 -23.10 -12.48
C ASP A 97 37.82 -22.44 -13.65
N ALA A 98 37.51 -21.18 -13.97
CA ALA A 98 38.28 -20.41 -14.95
C ALA A 98 39.76 -20.24 -14.52
N GLU A 99 40.02 -19.95 -13.25
CA GLU A 99 41.37 -19.89 -12.69
C GLU A 99 42.09 -21.24 -12.75
N ILE A 100 41.41 -22.35 -12.46
CA ILE A 100 41.95 -23.71 -12.55
C ILE A 100 42.29 -24.06 -14.01
N ARG A 101 41.40 -23.82 -14.97
CA ARG A 101 41.64 -24.10 -16.39
C ARG A 101 42.79 -23.27 -16.95
N ALA A 102 42.88 -21.99 -16.58
CA ALA A 102 44.00 -21.14 -16.99
C ALA A 102 45.34 -21.66 -16.43
N LEU A 103 45.34 -22.28 -15.25
CA LEU A 103 46.53 -22.93 -14.69
C LEU A 103 46.83 -24.27 -15.38
N GLU A 104 45.80 -25.07 -15.70
CA GLU A 104 45.95 -26.34 -16.42
C GLU A 104 46.53 -26.12 -17.82
N GLU A 105 46.07 -25.11 -18.55
CA GLU A 105 46.63 -24.79 -19.88
C GLU A 105 48.08 -24.30 -19.78
N LYS A 106 48.42 -23.49 -18.76
CA LYS A 106 49.82 -23.09 -18.52
C LYS A 106 50.72 -24.27 -18.17
N VAL A 107 50.23 -25.21 -17.37
CA VAL A 107 50.95 -26.46 -17.06
C VAL A 107 51.15 -27.29 -18.32
N ARG A 108 50.12 -27.45 -19.14
CA ARG A 108 50.19 -28.19 -20.42
C ARG A 108 51.23 -27.59 -21.38
N VAL A 109 51.30 -26.26 -21.47
CA VAL A 109 52.29 -25.56 -22.30
C VAL A 109 53.72 -25.73 -21.77
N MET A 110 53.91 -25.68 -20.43
CA MET A 110 55.23 -25.92 -19.83
C MET A 110 55.72 -27.36 -19.99
N GLU A 111 54.82 -28.34 -19.91
CA GLU A 111 55.14 -29.76 -20.12
C GLU A 111 55.44 -30.09 -21.58
N GLY A 112 54.73 -29.45 -22.52
CA GLY A 112 54.97 -29.57 -23.96
C GLY A 112 56.31 -28.96 -24.42
N GLY A 113 56.90 -28.04 -23.64
CA GLY A 113 58.19 -27.40 -23.94
C GLY A 113 59.43 -28.20 -23.49
N ILE A 114 59.27 -29.26 -22.68
CA ILE A 114 60.40 -29.98 -22.04
C ILE A 114 60.82 -31.25 -22.81
N SER A 115 60.17 -31.58 -23.93
CA SER A 115 60.60 -32.71 -24.78
C SER A 115 61.70 -32.32 -25.79
N SER A 116 62.88 -31.94 -25.29
CA SER A 116 64.13 -32.16 -26.02
C SER A 116 65.30 -32.33 -25.04
N SER A 117 66.03 -33.43 -25.23
CA SER A 117 67.28 -33.85 -24.59
C SER A 117 67.20 -34.74 -23.34
N SER A 118 67.83 -35.91 -23.52
CA SER A 118 68.50 -36.77 -22.52
C SER A 118 67.80 -38.08 -22.13
N ALA A 119 67.98 -39.07 -23.01
CA ALA A 119 68.01 -40.47 -22.65
C ALA A 119 69.29 -40.79 -21.86
N ALA A 120 69.17 -41.50 -20.74
CA ALA A 120 70.14 -42.51 -20.29
C ALA A 120 69.53 -43.37 -19.16
N ALA A 121 69.84 -44.65 -19.22
CA ALA A 121 69.35 -45.76 -18.40
C ALA A 121 69.61 -45.63 -16.89
N VAL A 122 68.80 -46.37 -16.09
CA VAL A 122 69.23 -47.45 -15.17
C VAL A 122 68.02 -47.89 -14.31
N MET A 123 67.76 -49.20 -14.30
CA MET A 123 67.05 -49.99 -13.27
C MET A 123 68.13 -50.93 -12.64
N PRO A 124 67.97 -51.64 -11.50
CA PRO A 124 66.85 -51.77 -10.54
C PRO A 124 67.26 -51.73 -9.04
N ASP A 125 66.30 -52.07 -8.16
CA ASP A 125 66.40 -52.58 -6.77
C ASP A 125 66.72 -51.61 -5.61
N THR A 126 65.80 -51.48 -4.64
CA THR A 126 65.77 -52.23 -3.35
C THR A 126 64.64 -51.64 -2.48
N GLU A 127 63.61 -52.44 -2.17
CA GLU A 127 62.65 -52.19 -1.09
C GLU A 127 62.87 -53.30 -0.03
N GLU A 128 63.16 -52.90 1.21
CA GLU A 128 62.94 -53.69 2.41
C GLU A 128 62.17 -52.82 3.42
N ASP A 129 60.99 -53.34 3.78
CA ASP A 129 60.31 -53.35 5.09
C ASP A 129 60.04 -52.04 5.85
N ASP A 130 58.75 -51.74 6.09
CA ASP A 130 58.12 -52.07 7.39
C ASP A 130 56.61 -51.75 7.44
N GLU A 131 55.88 -52.79 7.86
CA GLU A 131 54.73 -52.84 8.79
C GLU A 131 53.33 -52.33 8.38
N GLU A 132 52.42 -53.31 8.40
CA GLU A 132 50.96 -53.26 8.36
C GLU A 132 50.36 -52.50 9.55
N GLU A 133 49.33 -51.69 9.30
CA GLU A 133 48.21 -51.57 10.26
C GLU A 133 46.90 -51.23 9.52
N ASP A 134 45.86 -51.98 9.87
CA ASP A 134 44.55 -52.09 9.25
C ASP A 134 43.83 -50.76 8.99
N ALA A 135 43.43 -50.53 7.75
CA ALA A 135 42.31 -49.67 7.41
C ALA A 135 41.46 -50.35 6.33
N GLU A 136 40.25 -50.76 6.72
CA GLU A 136 39.20 -51.23 5.82
C GLU A 136 39.09 -50.31 4.59
N PRO A 137 39.07 -50.85 3.35
CA PRO A 137 38.76 -50.04 2.20
C PRO A 137 37.29 -49.64 2.28
N GLN A 138 37.03 -48.41 2.71
CA GLN A 138 35.78 -47.72 2.41
C GLN A 138 35.62 -47.75 0.90
N GLN A 139 34.78 -48.66 0.42
CA GLN A 139 34.25 -48.69 -0.94
C GLN A 139 33.56 -47.36 -1.21
N LYS A 140 34.32 -46.38 -1.70
CA LYS A 140 33.78 -45.38 -2.61
C LYS A 140 33.32 -46.15 -3.83
N VAL A 141 32.03 -46.48 -3.89
CA VAL A 141 31.38 -46.78 -5.16
C VAL A 141 31.43 -45.47 -5.95
N PRO A 142 32.26 -45.32 -6.98
CA PRO A 142 32.08 -44.21 -7.89
C PRO A 142 30.75 -44.49 -8.59
N ALA A 143 29.82 -43.53 -8.59
CA ALA A 143 28.70 -43.58 -9.51
C ALA A 143 29.29 -43.86 -10.91
N HIS A 144 28.92 -44.99 -11.50
CA HIS A 144 29.44 -45.45 -12.76
C HIS A 144 29.11 -44.43 -13.85
N ARG A 145 30.01 -43.49 -14.07
CA ARG A 145 30.05 -42.71 -15.29
C ARG A 145 30.37 -43.70 -16.41
N SER A 146 29.41 -43.96 -17.27
CA SER A 146 29.64 -44.83 -18.43
C SER A 146 30.79 -44.22 -19.23
N LEU A 147 31.94 -44.89 -19.28
CA LEU A 147 33.11 -44.50 -20.08
C LEU A 147 32.77 -44.28 -21.58
N PHE A 148 31.58 -44.72 -22.00
CA PHE A 148 31.06 -44.54 -23.32
C PHE A 148 30.46 -43.16 -23.60
N SER A 149 30.05 -42.35 -22.61
CA SER A 149 29.38 -41.05 -22.88
C SER A 149 30.34 -40.01 -23.46
N SER A 150 31.58 -39.94 -22.98
CA SER A 150 32.59 -38.93 -23.36
C SER A 150 33.40 -39.25 -24.63
N LEU A 151 33.27 -40.46 -25.19
CA LEU A 151 34.04 -40.89 -26.36
C LEU A 151 33.22 -40.70 -27.65
N SER A 152 33.81 -39.99 -28.61
CA SER A 152 33.25 -39.82 -29.96
C SER A 152 33.10 -41.18 -30.65
N GLU A 153 32.10 -41.35 -31.52
CA GLU A 153 31.94 -42.56 -32.33
C GLU A 153 33.23 -42.88 -33.11
N LYS A 154 33.97 -41.83 -33.51
CA LYS A 154 35.28 -41.93 -34.18
C LYS A 154 36.35 -42.62 -33.36
N ALA A 155 36.28 -42.55 -32.03
CA ALA A 155 37.21 -43.25 -31.14
C ALA A 155 37.07 -44.77 -31.27
N PHE A 156 35.96 -45.26 -31.83
CA PHE A 156 35.67 -46.69 -32.04
C PHE A 156 35.71 -47.09 -33.53
N ASP A 157 36.18 -46.22 -34.43
CA ASP A 157 36.28 -46.52 -35.87
C ASP A 157 37.25 -47.69 -36.17
N HIS A 158 38.16 -47.97 -35.24
CA HIS A 158 39.08 -49.11 -35.31
C HIS A 158 38.42 -50.45 -34.93
N LEU A 159 37.18 -50.44 -34.42
CA LEU A 159 36.42 -51.65 -34.05
C LEU A 159 35.45 -52.05 -35.17
N PRO A 160 35.17 -53.36 -35.35
CA PRO A 160 34.17 -53.83 -36.31
C PRO A 160 32.79 -53.20 -36.07
N LYS A 161 32.03 -52.90 -37.13
CA LYS A 161 30.69 -52.27 -37.05
C LYS A 161 29.68 -53.01 -36.15
N ASN A 162 29.89 -54.30 -35.87
CA ASN A 162 29.02 -55.11 -35.03
C ASN A 162 29.61 -55.40 -33.64
N HIS A 163 30.67 -54.69 -33.24
CA HIS A 163 31.26 -54.85 -31.92
C HIS A 163 30.24 -54.42 -30.84
N PRO A 164 30.06 -55.19 -29.74
CA PRO A 164 29.05 -54.92 -28.71
C PRO A 164 29.13 -53.50 -28.15
N VAL A 165 30.35 -52.98 -27.98
CA VAL A 165 30.61 -51.59 -27.54
C VAL A 165 30.01 -50.56 -28.51
N THR A 166 30.23 -50.74 -29.81
CA THR A 166 29.70 -49.84 -30.84
C THR A 166 28.17 -49.95 -30.93
N ALA A 167 27.61 -51.15 -30.71
CA ALA A 167 26.17 -51.36 -30.64
C ALA A 167 25.53 -50.69 -29.42
N VAL A 168 26.14 -50.80 -28.23
CA VAL A 168 25.69 -50.11 -27.00
C VAL A 168 25.82 -48.60 -27.14
N LYS A 169 26.93 -48.08 -27.69
CA LYS A 169 27.10 -46.64 -27.93
C LYS A 169 26.05 -46.10 -28.91
N ARG A 170 25.76 -46.80 -30.01
CA ARG A 170 24.65 -46.43 -30.93
C ARG A 170 23.29 -46.51 -30.25
N GLY A 171 23.07 -47.51 -29.39
CA GLY A 171 21.85 -47.63 -28.59
C GLY A 171 21.66 -46.43 -27.67
N LEU A 172 22.70 -46.03 -26.94
CA LEU A 172 22.69 -44.85 -26.07
C LEU A 172 22.46 -43.55 -26.87
N ILE A 173 23.12 -43.37 -28.02
CA ILE A 173 22.88 -42.21 -28.89
C ILE A 173 21.42 -42.15 -29.33
N LYS A 174 20.83 -43.27 -29.78
CA LYS A 174 19.42 -43.32 -30.17
C LYS A 174 18.45 -43.01 -29.02
N ILE A 175 18.75 -43.48 -27.80
CA ILE A 175 17.93 -43.17 -26.62
C ILE A 175 18.05 -41.68 -26.28
N THR A 176 19.27 -41.13 -26.33
CA THR A 176 19.54 -39.70 -26.10
C THR A 176 18.80 -38.84 -27.12
N ASP A 177 18.91 -39.16 -28.41
CA ASP A 177 18.21 -38.45 -29.50
C ASP A 177 16.68 -38.54 -29.31
N ALA A 178 16.14 -39.70 -28.91
CA ALA A 178 14.70 -39.85 -28.66
C ALA A 178 14.21 -39.03 -27.45
N LEU A 179 15.00 -38.90 -26.39
CA LEU A 179 14.69 -38.05 -25.24
C LEU A 179 14.77 -36.56 -25.59
N ILE A 180 15.77 -36.15 -26.38
CA ILE A 180 15.88 -34.78 -26.89
C ILE A 180 14.68 -34.47 -27.79
N GLU A 181 14.28 -35.38 -28.68
CA GLU A 181 13.07 -35.22 -29.49
C GLU A 181 11.82 -35.10 -28.64
N LYS A 182 11.68 -35.89 -27.57
CA LYS A 182 10.57 -35.78 -26.61
C LYS A 182 10.55 -34.41 -25.94
N LEU A 183 11.70 -33.90 -25.51
CA LEU A 183 11.83 -32.57 -24.93
C LEU A 183 11.45 -31.46 -25.94
N TYR A 184 11.88 -31.57 -27.19
CA TYR A 184 11.51 -30.62 -28.25
C TYR A 184 10.04 -30.72 -28.66
N GLN A 185 9.39 -31.89 -28.50
CA GLN A 185 7.95 -32.01 -28.69
C GLN A 185 7.17 -31.30 -27.57
N ALA A 186 7.65 -31.36 -26.34
CA ALA A 186 7.06 -30.66 -25.20
C ALA A 186 7.30 -29.14 -25.28
N VAL A 187 8.54 -28.73 -25.57
CA VAL A 187 8.95 -27.33 -25.66
C VAL A 187 9.77 -27.08 -26.94
N PRO A 188 9.09 -26.85 -28.09
CA PRO A 188 9.76 -26.64 -29.38
C PRO A 188 10.75 -25.49 -29.40
N SER A 189 10.53 -24.48 -28.54
CA SER A 189 11.36 -23.29 -28.42
C SER A 189 12.82 -23.60 -28.01
N LEU A 190 13.08 -24.74 -27.37
CA LEU A 190 14.43 -25.14 -26.94
C LEU A 190 15.32 -25.61 -28.11
N ASN A 191 14.73 -26.01 -29.25
CA ASN A 191 15.51 -26.41 -30.40
C ASN A 191 16.11 -25.18 -31.09
N ASP A 192 17.37 -24.91 -30.78
CA ASP A 192 18.16 -23.83 -31.39
C ASP A 192 19.14 -24.31 -32.47
N SER A 193 19.14 -25.61 -32.79
CA SER A 193 19.87 -26.16 -33.93
C SER A 193 19.27 -25.77 -35.28
N LEU A 194 17.98 -25.42 -35.29
CA LEU A 194 17.24 -25.01 -36.49
C LEU A 194 16.94 -23.50 -36.46
N PRO A 195 16.94 -22.82 -37.63
CA PRO A 195 16.57 -21.41 -37.72
C PRO A 195 15.06 -21.16 -37.52
N THR A 196 14.26 -22.23 -37.41
CA THR A 196 12.80 -22.19 -37.30
C THR A 196 12.31 -23.09 -36.18
N VAL A 197 11.27 -22.64 -35.48
CA VAL A 197 10.57 -23.37 -34.42
C VAL A 197 9.25 -23.91 -34.97
N GLU A 198 8.84 -25.09 -34.50
CA GLU A 198 7.53 -25.67 -34.81
C GLU A 198 6.46 -25.02 -33.94
N GLY A 199 5.50 -24.37 -34.58
CA GLY A 199 4.37 -23.71 -33.94
C GLY A 199 3.15 -24.61 -33.77
N ILE A 200 2.11 -24.07 -33.12
CA ILE A 200 0.83 -24.75 -32.91
C ILE A 200 0.24 -25.15 -34.27
N GLY A 201 -0.08 -26.43 -34.44
CA GLY A 201 -0.57 -27.00 -35.71
C GLY A 201 0.52 -27.40 -36.71
N GLY A 202 1.79 -27.49 -36.28
CA GLY A 202 2.89 -28.03 -37.11
C GLY A 202 3.47 -27.05 -38.13
N THR A 203 3.14 -25.76 -38.03
CA THR A 203 3.65 -24.73 -38.93
C THR A 203 5.03 -24.24 -38.48
N ARG A 204 6.02 -24.19 -39.38
CA ARG A 204 7.36 -23.69 -39.06
C ARG A 204 7.40 -22.17 -39.16
N ARG A 205 7.91 -21.51 -38.11
CA ARG A 205 8.07 -20.05 -38.05
C ARG A 205 9.43 -19.67 -37.50
N ALA A 206 9.86 -18.43 -37.71
CA ALA A 206 11.01 -17.88 -37.01
C ALA A 206 10.74 -17.82 -35.49
N PRO A 207 11.77 -18.00 -34.64
CA PRO A 207 11.65 -17.78 -33.20
C PRO A 207 11.11 -16.37 -32.91
N ASN A 208 10.16 -16.27 -31.99
CA ASN A 208 9.63 -15.00 -31.48
C ASN A 208 10.22 -14.71 -30.09
N GLU A 209 9.85 -13.57 -29.50
CA GLU A 209 10.36 -13.18 -28.18
C GLU A 209 10.02 -14.22 -27.09
N GLY A 210 8.83 -14.82 -27.13
CA GLY A 210 8.44 -15.89 -26.20
C GLY A 210 9.33 -17.14 -26.30
N ASP A 211 9.74 -17.53 -27.52
CA ASP A 211 10.67 -18.65 -27.69
C ASP A 211 12.05 -18.34 -27.09
N HIS A 212 12.52 -17.11 -27.26
CA HIS A 212 13.78 -16.67 -26.66
C HIS A 212 13.70 -16.70 -25.13
N VAL A 213 12.60 -16.22 -24.54
CA VAL A 213 12.39 -16.31 -23.10
C VAL A 213 12.35 -17.76 -22.61
N MET A 214 11.69 -18.69 -23.33
CA MET A 214 11.73 -20.11 -22.96
C MET A 214 13.14 -20.71 -22.98
N ARG A 215 14.00 -20.26 -23.89
CA ARG A 215 15.42 -20.62 -23.86
C ARG A 215 16.12 -20.05 -22.63
N PHE A 216 15.79 -18.84 -22.20
CA PHE A 216 16.31 -18.26 -20.95
C PHE A 216 15.79 -18.99 -19.70
N VAL A 217 14.54 -19.46 -19.69
CA VAL A 217 14.01 -20.31 -18.60
C VAL A 217 14.89 -21.54 -18.40
N PHE A 218 15.31 -22.20 -19.48
CA PHE A 218 16.21 -23.35 -19.35
C PHE A 218 17.56 -22.97 -18.75
N ARG A 219 18.09 -21.80 -19.13
CA ARG A 219 19.38 -21.34 -18.60
C ARG A 219 19.29 -20.91 -17.14
N GLU A 220 18.20 -20.27 -16.73
CA GLU A 220 17.93 -19.93 -15.32
C GLU A 220 17.78 -21.20 -14.48
N TYR A 221 17.10 -22.22 -15.02
CA TYR A 221 17.01 -23.52 -14.38
C TYR A 221 18.40 -24.15 -14.20
N LEU A 222 19.25 -24.16 -15.24
CA LEU A 222 20.62 -24.67 -15.11
C LEU A 222 21.46 -23.88 -14.12
N SER A 223 21.33 -22.55 -14.11
CA SER A 223 21.95 -21.70 -13.09
C SER A 223 21.51 -22.16 -11.69
N TRP A 224 20.23 -22.44 -11.51
CA TRP A 224 19.66 -22.80 -10.21
C TRP A 224 19.94 -24.25 -9.75
N SER A 225 19.86 -25.25 -10.63
CA SER A 225 19.94 -26.68 -10.28
C SER A 225 21.27 -27.35 -10.63
N ALA A 226 21.99 -26.88 -11.65
CA ALA A 226 23.14 -27.61 -12.19
C ALA A 226 24.31 -27.66 -11.20
N ASP A 227 25.01 -28.79 -11.20
CA ASP A 227 26.28 -28.93 -10.49
C ASP A 227 27.45 -28.28 -11.24
N ALA A 228 28.65 -28.25 -10.65
CA ALA A 228 29.81 -27.61 -11.29
C ALA A 228 30.16 -28.23 -12.65
N GLU A 229 29.86 -29.50 -12.88
CA GLU A 229 30.19 -30.21 -14.11
C GLU A 229 29.19 -29.92 -15.23
N ALA A 230 27.88 -29.97 -14.95
CA ALA A 230 26.83 -29.56 -15.86
C ALA A 230 26.93 -28.06 -16.18
N LEU A 231 27.20 -27.21 -15.19
CA LEU A 231 27.41 -25.78 -15.40
C LEU A 231 28.66 -25.51 -16.25
N SER A 232 29.77 -26.22 -15.98
CA SER A 232 30.98 -26.17 -16.80
C SER A 232 30.70 -26.50 -18.26
N ARG A 233 29.95 -27.57 -18.55
CA ARG A 233 29.52 -27.91 -19.92
C ARG A 233 28.64 -26.80 -20.51
N ALA A 234 27.66 -26.32 -19.75
CA ALA A 234 26.75 -25.28 -20.21
C ALA A 234 27.47 -23.97 -20.58
N THR A 235 28.54 -23.61 -19.89
CA THR A 235 29.37 -22.44 -20.25
C THR A 235 30.27 -22.66 -21.48
N GLN A 236 30.59 -23.92 -21.81
CA GLN A 236 31.38 -24.27 -23.00
C GLN A 236 30.50 -24.49 -24.24
N SER A 237 29.21 -24.74 -24.06
CA SER A 237 28.25 -24.97 -25.13
C SER A 237 27.75 -23.65 -25.71
N ASP A 238 27.85 -23.53 -27.04
CA ASP A 238 27.36 -22.35 -27.78
C ASP A 238 25.84 -22.40 -28.03
N SER A 239 25.22 -23.57 -27.87
CA SER A 239 23.78 -23.77 -28.09
C SER A 239 23.18 -24.81 -27.13
N ILE A 240 21.86 -24.73 -26.91
CA ILE A 240 21.08 -25.69 -26.13
C ILE A 240 21.20 -27.08 -26.73
N ASP A 241 21.08 -27.23 -28.06
CA ASP A 241 21.20 -28.53 -28.71
C ASP A 241 22.58 -29.17 -28.49
N SER A 242 23.65 -28.38 -28.56
CA SER A 242 25.02 -28.89 -28.32
C SER A 242 25.20 -29.38 -26.88
N PHE A 243 24.56 -28.70 -25.92
CA PHE A 243 24.59 -29.07 -24.51
C PHE A 243 23.80 -30.34 -24.25
N LEU A 244 22.55 -30.42 -24.73
CA LEU A 244 21.68 -31.58 -24.53
C LEU A 244 22.27 -32.87 -25.11
N ARG A 245 22.95 -32.78 -26.26
CA ARG A 245 23.67 -33.94 -26.87
C ARG A 245 24.87 -34.40 -26.04
N GLY A 246 25.38 -33.56 -25.14
CA GLY A 246 26.45 -33.87 -24.19
C GLY A 246 25.95 -34.33 -22.81
N CYS A 247 24.64 -34.32 -22.56
CA CYS A 247 24.04 -34.77 -21.31
C CYS A 247 23.91 -36.29 -21.24
N ASP A 248 23.82 -36.81 -20.02
CA ASP A 248 23.42 -38.21 -19.82
C ASP A 248 21.90 -38.37 -19.80
N ILE A 249 21.44 -39.63 -19.79
CA ILE A 249 20.01 -39.97 -19.85
C ILE A 249 19.26 -39.44 -18.62
N ALA A 250 19.87 -39.48 -17.44
CA ALA A 250 19.22 -39.06 -16.20
C ALA A 250 19.04 -37.54 -16.16
N GLU A 251 20.04 -36.77 -16.60
CA GLU A 251 19.94 -35.31 -16.76
C GLU A 251 18.84 -34.93 -17.77
N LEU A 252 18.72 -35.65 -18.89
CA LEU A 252 17.67 -35.40 -19.88
C LEU A 252 16.26 -35.71 -19.35
N GLU A 253 16.10 -36.78 -18.56
CA GLU A 253 14.84 -37.09 -17.88
C GLU A 253 14.47 -36.00 -16.86
N GLU A 254 15.43 -35.51 -16.07
CA GLU A 254 15.20 -34.40 -15.13
C GLU A 254 14.75 -33.11 -15.84
N TYR A 255 15.34 -32.78 -17.00
CA TYR A 255 14.94 -31.61 -17.77
C TYR A 255 13.53 -31.74 -18.36
N ILE A 256 13.14 -32.95 -18.78
CA ILE A 256 11.77 -33.21 -19.25
C ILE A 256 10.78 -33.03 -18.10
N ASP A 257 11.06 -33.63 -16.94
CA ASP A 257 10.22 -33.52 -15.75
C ASP A 257 10.10 -32.06 -15.26
N PHE A 258 11.18 -31.29 -15.35
CA PHE A 258 11.16 -29.86 -15.09
C PHE A 258 10.19 -29.15 -16.01
N PHE A 259 10.28 -29.30 -17.33
CA PHE A 259 9.39 -28.58 -18.26
C PHE A 259 7.93 -29.07 -18.20
N ASP A 260 7.69 -30.30 -17.74
CA ASP A 260 6.34 -30.80 -17.47
C ASP A 260 5.71 -30.15 -16.21
N SER A 261 6.52 -29.60 -15.30
CA SER A 261 6.07 -29.09 -13.99
C SER A 261 6.57 -27.67 -13.65
N PHE A 262 7.20 -26.97 -14.59
CA PHE A 262 7.97 -25.77 -14.26
C PHE A 262 7.11 -24.66 -13.69
N THR A 263 7.64 -24.03 -12.65
CA THR A 263 6.97 -22.98 -11.90
C THR A 263 7.23 -21.59 -12.48
N LEU A 264 6.28 -20.67 -12.25
CA LEU A 264 6.27 -19.30 -12.76
C LEU A 264 7.49 -18.44 -12.37
N HIS A 265 8.22 -18.76 -11.30
CA HIS A 265 9.32 -17.91 -10.81
C HIS A 265 10.49 -17.79 -11.81
N PHE A 266 10.77 -18.83 -12.60
CA PHE A 266 11.81 -18.77 -13.64
C PHE A 266 11.43 -17.86 -14.81
N LEU A 267 10.13 -17.58 -15.04
CA LEU A 267 9.69 -16.73 -16.14
C LEU A 267 10.04 -15.27 -15.89
N HIS A 268 9.89 -14.78 -14.65
CA HIS A 268 10.28 -13.42 -14.30
C HIS A 268 11.76 -13.18 -14.65
N ASP A 269 12.61 -14.04 -14.11
CA ASP A 269 14.06 -13.95 -14.26
C ASP A 269 14.50 -14.11 -15.72
N ALA A 270 13.92 -15.07 -16.43
CA ALA A 270 14.21 -15.29 -17.84
C ALA A 270 13.84 -14.08 -18.72
N VAL A 271 12.75 -13.38 -18.42
CA VAL A 271 12.36 -12.16 -19.14
C VAL A 271 13.34 -11.02 -18.83
N CYS A 272 13.76 -10.87 -17.58
CA CYS A 272 14.77 -9.88 -17.20
C CYS A 272 16.12 -10.14 -17.89
N ASP A 273 16.59 -11.39 -17.89
CA ASP A 273 17.87 -11.75 -18.53
C ASP A 273 17.82 -11.64 -20.05
N PHE A 274 16.66 -11.86 -20.66
CA PHE A 274 16.47 -11.61 -22.10
C PHE A 274 16.73 -10.14 -22.48
N PHE A 275 16.47 -9.20 -21.57
CA PHE A 275 16.72 -7.77 -21.76
C PHE A 275 17.99 -7.25 -21.07
N LEU A 276 18.88 -8.15 -20.66
CA LEU A 276 20.06 -7.78 -19.90
C LEU A 276 20.95 -6.78 -20.67
N PRO A 277 21.30 -5.62 -20.09
CA PRO A 277 22.23 -4.68 -20.68
C PRO A 277 23.62 -5.31 -20.88
N SER A 278 24.32 -4.93 -21.95
CA SER A 278 25.64 -5.49 -22.28
C SER A 278 26.74 -5.18 -21.26
N ASP A 279 26.51 -4.19 -20.39
CA ASP A 279 27.41 -3.75 -19.32
C ASP A 279 27.07 -4.37 -17.95
N ALA A 280 25.97 -5.12 -17.84
CA ALA A 280 25.58 -5.77 -16.60
C ALA A 280 26.50 -6.96 -16.25
N PRO A 281 26.81 -7.19 -14.96
CA PRO A 281 27.64 -8.31 -14.53
C PRO A 281 26.94 -9.64 -14.83
N SER A 282 27.50 -10.38 -15.78
CA SER A 282 26.85 -11.55 -16.36
C SER A 282 27.79 -12.74 -16.56
N ALA A 283 27.20 -13.93 -16.68
CA ALA A 283 27.89 -15.17 -17.06
C ALA A 283 27.26 -15.72 -18.34
N THR A 284 28.08 -16.26 -19.23
CA THR A 284 27.60 -16.89 -20.46
C THR A 284 27.22 -18.35 -20.20
N ILE A 285 25.95 -18.68 -20.40
CA ILE A 285 25.41 -20.04 -20.27
C ILE A 285 24.64 -20.36 -21.56
N LEU A 286 24.98 -21.46 -22.22
CA LEU A 286 24.38 -21.89 -23.50
C LEU A 286 24.36 -20.77 -24.54
N GLY A 287 25.51 -20.12 -24.73
CA GLY A 287 25.71 -19.05 -25.72
C GLY A 287 25.04 -17.70 -25.41
N SER A 288 24.42 -17.49 -24.25
CA SER A 288 23.79 -16.20 -23.89
C SER A 288 24.16 -15.72 -22.49
N ALA A 289 24.16 -14.41 -22.28
CA ALA A 289 24.52 -13.78 -21.02
C ALA A 289 23.34 -13.80 -20.03
N ILE A 290 23.61 -14.17 -18.78
CA ILE A 290 22.66 -14.21 -17.67
C ILE A 290 23.17 -13.36 -16.53
N ALA A 291 22.30 -12.59 -15.88
CA ALA A 291 22.68 -11.75 -14.76
C ALA A 291 23.23 -12.59 -13.60
N THR A 292 24.38 -12.18 -13.09
CA THR A 292 24.99 -12.79 -11.89
C THR A 292 24.56 -12.11 -10.59
N ASP A 293 23.88 -10.95 -10.70
CA ASP A 293 23.29 -10.22 -9.59
C ASP A 293 21.79 -9.97 -9.80
N ASP A 294 21.14 -9.51 -8.74
CA ASP A 294 19.70 -9.22 -8.73
C ASP A 294 19.40 -7.73 -9.02
N ALA A 295 20.44 -6.89 -9.13
CA ALA A 295 20.30 -5.44 -9.21
C ALA A 295 19.55 -4.96 -10.46
N HIS A 296 19.59 -5.75 -11.54
CA HIS A 296 19.00 -5.43 -12.84
C HIS A 296 17.73 -6.22 -13.16
N ARG A 297 17.23 -7.05 -12.23
CA ARG A 297 16.05 -7.90 -12.43
C ARG A 297 14.79 -7.16 -12.04
N LYS A 298 14.31 -6.30 -12.95
CA LYS A 298 13.03 -5.62 -12.84
C LYS A 298 12.22 -5.71 -14.12
N LEU A 299 10.95 -6.10 -14.03
CA LEU A 299 10.07 -6.13 -15.20
C LEU A 299 9.61 -4.72 -15.60
N ASP A 300 9.93 -4.34 -16.84
CA ASP A 300 9.38 -3.15 -17.48
C ASP A 300 8.13 -3.47 -18.31
N VAL A 301 7.58 -2.47 -19.00
CA VAL A 301 6.38 -2.63 -19.84
C VAL A 301 6.58 -3.72 -20.91
N ARG A 302 7.77 -3.80 -21.52
CA ARG A 302 8.04 -4.76 -22.57
C ARG A 302 8.14 -6.18 -22.02
N GLY A 303 8.74 -6.35 -20.84
CA GLY A 303 8.74 -7.62 -20.12
C GLY A 303 7.32 -8.11 -19.82
N TRP A 304 6.46 -7.22 -19.32
CA TRP A 304 5.05 -7.55 -19.10
C TRP A 304 4.28 -7.86 -20.39
N ASP A 305 4.58 -7.18 -21.50
CA ASP A 305 3.98 -7.47 -22.80
C ASP A 305 4.33 -8.86 -23.32
N ILE A 306 5.58 -9.31 -23.09
CA ILE A 306 5.99 -10.68 -23.45
C ILE A 306 5.26 -11.69 -22.58
N LEU A 307 5.20 -11.45 -21.26
CA LEU A 307 4.51 -12.35 -20.33
C LEU A 307 3.04 -12.55 -20.74
N TYR A 308 2.30 -11.45 -20.90
CA TYR A 308 0.88 -11.52 -21.28
C TYR A 308 0.64 -11.93 -22.74
N GLY A 309 1.60 -11.67 -23.63
CA GLY A 309 1.49 -11.98 -25.06
C GLY A 309 1.77 -13.44 -25.41
N TYR A 310 2.65 -14.11 -24.67
CA TYR A 310 3.14 -15.44 -25.01
C TYR A 310 2.88 -16.52 -23.95
N PHE A 311 2.64 -16.14 -22.69
CA PHE A 311 2.48 -17.08 -21.59
C PHE A 311 1.07 -17.00 -21.03
N SER A 312 0.21 -17.96 -21.40
CA SER A 312 -1.17 -18.05 -20.89
C SER A 312 -1.23 -18.22 -19.38
N SER A 313 -0.15 -18.69 -18.75
CA SER A 313 -0.05 -18.79 -17.30
C SER A 313 0.11 -17.43 -16.61
N ALA A 314 0.41 -16.34 -17.32
CA ALA A 314 0.40 -14.98 -16.78
C ALA A 314 -1.04 -14.42 -16.79
N HIS A 315 -1.70 -14.48 -15.64
CA HIS A 315 -3.06 -14.00 -15.44
C HIS A 315 -3.14 -12.98 -14.31
N TRP A 316 -4.20 -12.17 -14.30
CA TRP A 316 -4.34 -11.10 -13.30
C TRP A 316 -4.36 -11.61 -11.84
N TRP A 317 -4.77 -12.87 -11.61
CA TRP A 317 -4.88 -13.45 -10.26
C TRP A 317 -3.56 -14.03 -9.73
N ASN A 318 -2.59 -14.35 -10.60
CA ASN A 318 -1.26 -14.82 -10.21
C ASN A 318 -0.13 -13.83 -10.55
N VAL A 319 -0.47 -12.68 -11.14
CA VAL A 319 0.51 -11.65 -11.54
C VAL A 319 1.44 -11.22 -10.41
N LYS A 320 0.95 -11.18 -9.16
CA LYS A 320 1.77 -10.81 -8.00
C LYS A 320 2.84 -11.83 -7.66
N SER A 321 2.62 -13.12 -7.96
CA SER A 321 3.60 -14.17 -7.72
C SER A 321 4.82 -14.08 -8.67
N LEU A 322 4.65 -13.35 -9.77
CA LEU A 322 5.71 -13.04 -10.74
C LEU A 322 6.50 -11.78 -10.37
N CYS A 323 6.04 -10.97 -9.41
CA CYS A 323 6.73 -9.74 -9.03
C CYS A 323 7.75 -10.00 -7.92
N VAL A 324 8.92 -9.35 -8.02
CA VAL A 324 9.96 -9.36 -6.97
C VAL A 324 9.97 -8.07 -6.16
N SER A 325 9.40 -6.98 -6.70
CA SER A 325 9.26 -5.69 -6.02
C SER A 325 7.82 -5.19 -6.04
N PHE A 326 7.42 -4.42 -5.04
CA PHE A 326 6.07 -3.83 -5.04
C PHE A 326 5.89 -2.79 -6.14
N GLU A 327 6.97 -2.17 -6.62
CA GLU A 327 6.91 -1.27 -7.76
C GLU A 327 6.44 -1.98 -9.05
N GLU A 328 6.83 -3.24 -9.27
CA GLU A 328 6.33 -4.05 -10.38
C GLU A 328 4.84 -4.38 -10.23
N VAL A 329 4.40 -4.68 -9.00
CA VAL A 329 2.98 -4.87 -8.70
C VAL A 329 2.21 -3.61 -9.09
N VAL A 330 2.69 -2.42 -8.69
CA VAL A 330 2.07 -1.15 -9.07
C VAL A 330 2.07 -0.96 -10.59
N LEU A 331 3.20 -1.23 -11.26
CA LEU A 331 3.34 -1.10 -12.71
C LEU A 331 2.32 -1.95 -13.46
N VAL A 332 2.25 -3.26 -13.16
CA VAL A 332 1.36 -4.17 -13.88
C VAL A 332 -0.11 -3.85 -13.59
N GLN A 333 -0.46 -3.45 -12.36
CA GLN A 333 -1.82 -3.01 -12.05
C GLN A 333 -2.19 -1.73 -12.81
N LYS A 334 -1.25 -0.80 -13.02
CA LYS A 334 -1.47 0.38 -13.87
C LYS A 334 -1.66 0.00 -15.34
N LEU A 335 -0.90 -0.96 -15.86
CA LEU A 335 -1.04 -1.46 -17.25
C LEU A 335 -2.38 -2.17 -17.47
N ILE A 336 -2.82 -2.98 -16.50
CA ILE A 336 -4.16 -3.61 -16.49
C ILE A 336 -5.24 -2.52 -16.43
N ALA A 337 -5.06 -1.49 -15.58
CA ALA A 337 -6.00 -0.39 -15.49
C ALA A 337 -6.11 0.44 -16.78
N LEU A 338 -5.02 0.53 -17.56
CA LEU A 338 -4.97 1.09 -18.91
C LEU A 338 -5.52 0.14 -19.99
N LYS A 339 -6.08 -1.02 -19.61
CA LYS A 339 -6.61 -2.05 -20.51
C LYS A 339 -5.60 -2.54 -21.55
N ARG A 340 -4.29 -2.50 -21.23
CA ARG A 340 -3.25 -3.00 -22.14
C ARG A 340 -3.35 -4.50 -22.35
N TYR A 341 -3.69 -5.23 -21.29
CA TYR A 341 -3.89 -6.68 -21.31
C TYR A 341 -5.40 -6.95 -21.25
N GLY A 342 -5.95 -7.48 -22.34
CA GLY A 342 -7.40 -7.73 -22.48
C GLY A 342 -7.93 -8.73 -21.45
N SER A 343 -9.22 -8.61 -21.12
CA SER A 343 -9.95 -9.57 -20.29
C SER A 343 -10.54 -10.66 -21.18
N SER A 344 -9.84 -11.77 -21.39
CA SER A 344 -10.43 -12.95 -22.06
C SER A 344 -11.46 -13.67 -21.18
N ASP A 345 -11.37 -13.57 -19.84
CA ASP A 345 -12.21 -14.33 -18.88
C ASP A 345 -12.83 -13.51 -17.74
N GLY A 346 -13.08 -12.22 -17.99
CA GLY A 346 -13.68 -11.31 -17.02
C GLY A 346 -12.67 -10.36 -16.39
N ASN A 347 -13.15 -9.18 -16.03
CA ASN A 347 -12.32 -8.18 -15.39
C ASN A 347 -12.00 -8.61 -13.94
N PRO A 348 -10.84 -8.23 -13.38
CA PRO A 348 -10.48 -8.51 -11.99
C PRO A 348 -11.61 -8.13 -11.01
N GLU A 349 -11.72 -8.79 -9.85
CA GLU A 349 -12.74 -8.43 -8.86
C GLU A 349 -12.66 -6.96 -8.42
N TRP A 350 -11.46 -6.38 -8.31
CA TRP A 350 -11.31 -4.94 -8.01
C TRP A 350 -11.79 -4.02 -9.15
N TRP A 351 -12.01 -4.56 -10.34
CA TRP A 351 -12.61 -3.88 -11.48
C TRP A 351 -14.14 -4.06 -11.54
N SER A 352 -14.66 -5.22 -11.17
CA SER A 352 -16.10 -5.54 -11.19
C SER A 352 -16.87 -5.01 -9.97
N VAL A 353 -16.15 -4.57 -8.95
CA VAL A 353 -16.76 -3.99 -7.75
C VAL A 353 -17.05 -2.51 -7.99
N GLY A 354 -18.30 -2.25 -8.40
CA GLY A 354 -18.99 -1.01 -8.09
C GLY A 354 -18.29 0.28 -8.50
N GLY A 355 -17.84 0.40 -9.76
CA GLY A 355 -17.54 1.67 -10.41
C GLY A 355 -16.36 2.47 -9.82
N LEU A 356 -15.29 2.63 -10.62
CA LEU A 356 -14.22 3.63 -10.46
C LEU A 356 -13.42 3.56 -9.16
N CYS A 357 -12.18 3.05 -9.24
CA CYS A 357 -11.06 3.61 -8.48
C CYS A 357 -9.67 3.21 -9.04
N TYR A 358 -9.52 3.08 -10.36
CA TYR A 358 -8.18 2.97 -10.99
C TYR A 358 -7.28 4.17 -10.60
N GLU A 359 -7.89 5.30 -10.25
CA GLU A 359 -7.23 6.49 -9.73
C GLU A 359 -6.36 6.20 -8.50
N SER A 360 -6.82 5.34 -7.57
CA SER A 360 -6.00 4.90 -6.42
C SER A 360 -4.73 4.20 -6.87
N VAL A 361 -4.83 3.30 -7.85
CA VAL A 361 -3.70 2.56 -8.44
C VAL A 361 -2.78 3.51 -9.19
N PHE A 362 -3.30 4.51 -9.90
CA PHE A 362 -2.51 5.55 -10.55
C PHE A 362 -1.70 6.38 -9.54
N HIS A 363 -2.27 6.62 -8.35
CA HIS A 363 -1.58 7.21 -7.20
C HIS A 363 -0.68 6.24 -6.42
N GLY A 364 -0.58 4.96 -6.83
CA GLY A 364 0.32 3.97 -6.23
C GLY A 364 -0.28 3.15 -5.09
N PHE A 365 -1.56 3.33 -4.77
CA PHE A 365 -2.28 2.54 -3.76
C PHE A 365 -2.93 1.31 -4.41
N VAL A 366 -2.54 0.11 -3.97
CA VAL A 366 -3.08 -1.15 -4.48
C VAL A 366 -3.95 -1.81 -3.40
N PRO A 367 -5.28 -1.97 -3.62
CA PRO A 367 -6.12 -2.71 -2.70
C PRO A 367 -5.77 -4.21 -2.71
N VAL A 368 -5.63 -4.81 -1.53
CA VAL A 368 -5.24 -6.22 -1.35
C VAL A 368 -6.44 -7.07 -1.00
N THR A 369 -7.18 -6.67 0.05
CA THR A 369 -8.38 -7.37 0.49
C THR A 369 -9.33 -6.41 1.17
N ARG A 370 -10.59 -6.80 1.27
CA ARG A 370 -11.65 -6.04 1.92
C ARG A 370 -12.66 -6.99 2.54
N GLY A 371 -13.52 -6.47 3.41
CA GLY A 371 -14.62 -7.25 3.99
C GLY A 371 -15.95 -6.51 4.03
N TYR A 372 -17.00 -7.34 4.02
CA TYR A 372 -18.45 -7.07 4.07
C TYR A 372 -19.02 -6.38 2.83
N LEU A 373 -19.80 -7.15 2.06
CA LEU A 373 -20.40 -6.77 0.77
C LEU A 373 -21.92 -6.87 0.72
N ASP A 374 -22.58 -7.43 1.74
CA ASP A 374 -24.04 -7.50 1.75
C ASP A 374 -24.65 -6.42 2.63
N SER A 375 -25.41 -5.55 1.97
CA SER A 375 -26.34 -4.63 2.61
C SER A 375 -27.49 -5.43 3.22
N SER A 376 -27.52 -5.52 4.53
CA SER A 376 -28.78 -5.42 5.25
C SER A 376 -28.48 -4.85 6.61
N LYS A 377 -29.34 -3.92 7.05
CA LYS A 377 -29.43 -3.49 8.45
C LYS A 377 -29.19 -4.70 9.36
N PRO A 378 -28.48 -4.55 10.49
CA PRO A 378 -28.13 -5.67 11.35
C PRO A 378 -29.37 -6.55 11.57
N ALA A 379 -29.36 -7.74 10.96
CA ALA A 379 -30.54 -8.58 10.89
C ALA A 379 -30.80 -9.12 12.30
N GLU A 380 -31.89 -8.66 12.91
CA GLU A 380 -32.35 -9.18 14.18
C GLU A 380 -33.10 -10.48 13.90
N THR A 381 -32.54 -11.59 14.37
CA THR A 381 -33.21 -12.88 14.34
C THR A 381 -33.69 -13.21 15.75
N GLU A 382 -34.97 -13.49 15.89
CA GLU A 382 -35.55 -13.99 17.13
C GLU A 382 -35.60 -15.50 17.07
N THR A 383 -35.02 -16.18 18.06
CA THR A 383 -35.08 -17.63 18.17
C THR A 383 -35.20 -18.01 19.65
N HIS A 384 -36.22 -18.80 19.99
CA HIS A 384 -36.47 -19.30 21.36
C HIS A 384 -36.49 -18.22 22.45
N GLY A 385 -37.05 -17.03 22.18
CA GLY A 385 -37.15 -15.95 23.17
C GLY A 385 -35.85 -15.15 23.37
N ILE A 386 -34.84 -15.35 22.51
CA ILE A 386 -33.61 -14.56 22.46
C ILE A 386 -33.59 -13.83 21.11
N VAL A 387 -33.34 -12.53 21.15
CA VAL A 387 -33.04 -11.74 19.95
C VAL A 387 -31.54 -11.69 19.78
N THR A 388 -31.06 -12.07 18.60
CA THR A 388 -29.65 -11.99 18.21
C THR A 388 -29.46 -10.94 17.13
N GLN A 389 -28.43 -10.13 17.25
CA GLN A 389 -28.07 -9.09 16.29
C GLN A 389 -26.62 -9.25 15.87
N ASN A 390 -26.39 -9.42 14.57
CA ASN A 390 -25.05 -9.44 13.99
C ASN A 390 -24.69 -8.04 13.50
N GLU A 391 -23.57 -7.52 14.00
CA GLU A 391 -23.01 -6.25 13.57
C GLU A 391 -21.69 -6.50 12.85
N ALA A 392 -21.51 -5.83 11.71
CA ALA A 392 -20.28 -5.91 10.94
C ALA A 392 -19.83 -4.52 10.46
N ARG A 393 -18.52 -4.30 10.44
CA ARG A 393 -17.84 -3.10 9.95
C ARG A 393 -17.15 -3.40 8.64
N CYS A 394 -17.21 -2.46 7.70
CA CYS A 394 -16.39 -2.53 6.49
C CYS A 394 -14.91 -2.35 6.85
N TYR A 395 -14.04 -3.05 6.12
CA TYR A 395 -12.61 -2.80 6.18
C TYR A 395 -11.97 -2.90 4.79
N LEU A 396 -10.85 -2.21 4.63
CA LEU A 396 -9.99 -2.23 3.45
C LEU A 396 -8.54 -2.43 3.91
N VAL A 397 -7.84 -3.34 3.25
CA VAL A 397 -6.38 -3.45 3.32
C VAL A 397 -5.83 -3.04 1.97
N GLY A 398 -4.92 -2.07 1.96
CA GLY A 398 -4.18 -1.71 0.77
C GLY A 398 -2.70 -1.53 1.05
N ARG A 399 -1.91 -1.42 -0.02
CA ARG A 399 -0.46 -1.30 0.03
C ARG A 399 0.04 -0.16 -0.81
N MET A 400 1.16 0.42 -0.37
CA MET A 400 1.92 1.41 -1.12
C MET A 400 3.41 1.12 -0.99
N ALA A 401 4.18 1.44 -2.04
CA ALA A 401 5.64 1.33 -2.00
C ALA A 401 6.20 2.30 -0.95
N LYS A 402 7.24 1.89 -0.22
CA LYS A 402 7.96 2.77 0.73
C LYS A 402 8.61 3.96 0.02
N SER A 403 8.98 3.78 -1.24
CA SER A 403 9.55 4.82 -2.09
C SER A 403 8.52 5.83 -2.61
N GLU A 404 7.21 5.54 -2.50
CA GLU A 404 6.16 6.42 -3.02
C GLU A 404 5.94 7.62 -2.07
N PRO A 405 6.15 8.88 -2.53
CA PRO A 405 6.04 10.07 -1.67
C PRO A 405 4.66 10.29 -1.04
N LEU A 406 3.61 9.72 -1.65
CA LEU A 406 2.25 9.80 -1.13
C LEU A 406 1.96 8.82 0.01
N ALA A 407 2.78 7.78 0.21
CA ALA A 407 2.50 6.73 1.20
C ALA A 407 2.43 7.29 2.64
N GLU A 408 3.48 7.97 3.09
CA GLU A 408 3.54 8.56 4.42
C GLU A 408 2.45 9.64 4.60
N ARG A 409 2.27 10.48 3.58
CA ARG A 409 1.27 11.56 3.60
C ARG A 409 -0.15 11.00 3.69
N LEU A 410 -0.45 9.90 3.00
CA LEU A 410 -1.73 9.22 3.08
C LEU A 410 -1.96 8.66 4.48
N ILE A 411 -0.96 7.97 5.06
CA ILE A 411 -1.06 7.40 6.41
C ILE A 411 -1.36 8.51 7.43
N GLN A 412 -0.59 9.60 7.40
CA GLN A 412 -0.80 10.77 8.28
C GLN A 412 -2.19 11.40 8.09
N GLU A 413 -2.72 11.40 6.87
CA GLU A 413 -4.04 11.95 6.57
C GLU A 413 -5.18 11.03 7.06
N LEU A 414 -5.04 9.72 6.87
CA LEU A 414 -6.03 8.73 7.30
C LEU A 414 -6.09 8.61 8.83
N VAL A 415 -4.94 8.63 9.51
CA VAL A 415 -4.87 8.57 10.98
C VAL A 415 -5.58 9.77 11.64
N LYS A 416 -5.66 10.92 10.97
CA LYS A 416 -6.42 12.10 11.44
C LYS A 416 -7.94 11.95 11.33
N ARG A 417 -8.46 10.99 10.55
CA ARG A 417 -9.90 10.75 10.33
C ARG A 417 -10.52 9.90 11.45
N VAL A 418 -10.19 10.25 12.70
CA VAL A 418 -10.48 9.45 13.90
C VAL A 418 -11.97 9.28 14.18
N GLY A 419 -12.83 10.17 13.68
CA GLY A 419 -14.28 10.06 13.84
C GLY A 419 -14.90 8.97 12.96
N ARG A 420 -14.19 8.50 11.93
CA ARG A 420 -14.70 7.52 10.96
C ARG A 420 -13.88 6.24 10.90
N TYR A 421 -12.55 6.34 10.96
CA TYR A 421 -11.68 5.19 10.73
C TYR A 421 -10.86 4.82 11.97
N ILE A 422 -10.58 3.53 12.04
CA ILE A 422 -9.48 2.95 12.79
C ILE A 422 -8.43 2.56 11.75
N VAL A 423 -7.23 3.15 11.85
CA VAL A 423 -6.16 2.95 10.87
C VAL A 423 -4.97 2.31 11.55
N VAL A 424 -4.40 1.29 10.91
CA VAL A 424 -3.14 0.64 11.32
C VAL A 424 -2.27 0.53 10.08
N ALA A 425 -1.09 1.16 10.12
CA ALA A 425 -0.08 1.06 9.08
C ALA A 425 1.12 0.29 9.61
N SER A 426 1.56 -0.73 8.90
CA SER A 426 2.65 -1.61 9.32
C SER A 426 3.66 -1.86 8.20
N ASP A 427 4.93 -1.85 8.59
CA ASP A 427 6.07 -2.37 7.85
C ASP A 427 6.32 -3.82 8.31
N MET A 428 6.57 -4.73 7.37
CA MET A 428 6.99 -6.10 7.69
C MET A 428 8.26 -6.16 8.54
N LYS A 429 9.21 -5.24 8.32
CA LYS A 429 10.51 -5.21 9.01
C LYS A 429 10.47 -4.40 10.29
N GLU A 430 9.85 -3.23 10.25
CA GLU A 430 9.85 -2.27 11.37
C GLU A 430 8.65 -2.43 12.30
N GLY A 431 7.63 -3.20 11.89
CA GLY A 431 6.40 -3.40 12.65
C GLY A 431 5.39 -2.27 12.43
N GLU A 432 4.63 -1.93 13.46
CA GLU A 432 3.62 -0.86 13.38
C GLU A 432 4.29 0.52 13.24
N ILE A 433 4.00 1.22 12.13
CA ILE A 433 4.54 2.55 11.82
C ILE A 433 3.64 3.64 12.39
N ALA A 434 2.34 3.47 12.22
CA ALA A 434 1.35 4.45 12.65
C ALA A 434 0.02 3.78 12.96
N ARG A 435 -0.67 4.31 13.97
CA ARG A 435 -1.96 3.81 14.40
C ARG A 435 -2.83 4.93 14.93
N THR A 436 -4.13 4.84 14.66
CA THR A 436 -5.14 5.68 15.33
C THR A 436 -5.16 5.37 16.82
N ASP A 437 -5.16 6.41 17.65
CA ASP A 437 -5.20 6.26 19.11
C ASP A 437 -6.56 5.69 19.55
N GLU A 438 -6.58 4.38 19.80
CA GLU A 438 -7.76 3.60 20.22
C GLU A 438 -7.69 3.22 21.69
N ILE A 439 -8.87 3.09 22.30
CA ILE A 439 -9.00 2.49 23.64
C ILE A 439 -8.84 0.97 23.56
N GLU A 440 -9.26 0.34 22.45
CA GLU A 440 -9.20 -1.11 22.23
C GLU A 440 -7.94 -1.49 21.42
N GLU A 441 -7.08 -2.35 21.99
CA GLU A 441 -5.88 -2.87 21.30
C GLU A 441 -6.22 -3.80 20.12
N ASN A 442 -7.34 -4.52 20.17
CA ASN A 442 -7.82 -5.38 19.08
C ASN A 442 -9.28 -5.04 18.74
N PRO A 443 -9.52 -4.03 17.89
CA PRO A 443 -10.86 -3.62 17.54
C PRO A 443 -11.60 -4.74 16.79
N TRP A 444 -12.87 -4.94 17.17
CA TRP A 444 -13.73 -5.89 16.49
C TRP A 444 -14.16 -5.38 15.11
N VAL A 445 -14.39 -6.32 14.21
CA VAL A 445 -14.88 -6.09 12.84
C VAL A 445 -16.25 -6.73 12.68
N GLN A 446 -16.46 -7.93 13.23
CA GLN A 446 -17.77 -8.56 13.38
C GLN A 446 -18.00 -9.03 14.81
N ARG A 447 -19.22 -8.81 15.27
CA ARG A 447 -19.67 -9.29 16.57
C ARG A 447 -21.14 -9.70 16.54
N MET A 448 -21.47 -10.62 17.42
CA MET A 448 -22.83 -11.06 17.69
C MET A 448 -23.26 -10.56 19.06
N ARG A 449 -24.44 -9.94 19.13
CA ARG A 449 -25.10 -9.54 20.38
C ARG A 449 -26.34 -10.41 20.58
N SER A 450 -26.62 -10.77 21.83
CA SER A 450 -27.79 -11.57 22.16
C SER A 450 -28.43 -11.06 23.44
N ALA A 451 -29.74 -10.86 23.43
CA ALA A 451 -30.51 -10.47 24.61
C ALA A 451 -31.87 -11.18 24.64
N PRO A 452 -32.43 -11.46 25.82
CA PRO A 452 -33.82 -11.92 25.94
C PRO A 452 -34.80 -10.93 25.31
N VAL A 453 -35.88 -11.44 24.70
CA VAL A 453 -36.96 -10.62 24.12
C VAL A 453 -37.52 -9.67 25.18
N GLY A 454 -37.56 -8.37 24.87
CA GLY A 454 -37.98 -7.30 25.79
C GLY A 454 -36.84 -6.60 26.56
N HIS A 455 -35.60 -7.07 26.42
CA HIS A 455 -34.41 -6.36 26.90
C HIS A 455 -33.73 -5.56 25.79
N ARG A 456 -32.99 -4.50 26.17
CA ARG A 456 -32.27 -3.65 25.22
C ARG A 456 -31.01 -4.35 24.74
N LEU A 457 -30.99 -4.77 23.47
CA LEU A 457 -29.81 -5.34 22.78
C LEU A 457 -28.56 -4.46 22.87
N GLN A 458 -28.74 -3.13 22.93
CA GLN A 458 -27.66 -2.15 23.00
C GLN A 458 -26.82 -2.29 24.27
N ASP A 459 -27.41 -2.81 25.35
CA ASP A 459 -26.78 -2.99 26.66
C ASP A 459 -26.10 -4.36 26.78
N ALA A 460 -26.28 -5.26 25.81
CA ALA A 460 -25.68 -6.60 25.82
C ALA A 460 -24.20 -6.55 25.37
N VAL A 461 -23.34 -7.28 26.09
CA VAL A 461 -21.94 -7.50 25.70
C VAL A 461 -21.92 -8.38 24.45
N GLY A 462 -21.31 -7.87 23.38
CA GLY A 462 -21.19 -8.61 22.12
C GLY A 462 -20.03 -9.61 22.16
N ALA A 463 -20.25 -10.83 21.67
CA ALA A 463 -19.19 -11.78 21.36
C ALA A 463 -18.53 -11.40 20.03
N VAL A 464 -17.20 -11.30 20.00
CA VAL A 464 -16.44 -10.91 18.81
C VAL A 464 -16.15 -12.15 17.97
N ASP A 465 -16.56 -12.15 16.70
CA ASP A 465 -16.36 -13.26 15.76
C ASP A 465 -15.13 -13.02 14.86
N TYR A 466 -14.87 -11.75 14.53
CA TYR A 466 -13.79 -11.36 13.62
C TYR A 466 -13.20 -10.02 14.07
N SER A 467 -11.86 -9.92 14.11
CA SER A 467 -11.13 -8.77 14.68
C SER A 467 -9.99 -8.29 13.79
N LEU A 468 -9.34 -7.18 14.18
CA LEU A 468 -8.11 -6.70 13.53
C LEU A 468 -7.03 -7.80 13.46
N GLN A 469 -6.86 -8.59 14.52
CA GLN A 469 -5.87 -9.68 14.53
C GLN A 469 -6.16 -10.71 13.42
N ASP A 470 -7.43 -10.98 13.12
CA ASP A 470 -7.82 -11.91 12.06
C ASP A 470 -7.55 -11.32 10.66
N ILE A 471 -7.72 -10.00 10.49
CA ILE A 471 -7.26 -9.29 9.29
C ILE A 471 -5.74 -9.45 9.14
N CYS A 472 -4.97 -9.20 10.19
CA CYS A 472 -3.51 -9.35 10.15
C CYS A 472 -3.09 -10.78 9.77
N ARG A 473 -3.71 -11.81 10.37
CA ARG A 473 -3.47 -13.22 10.00
C ARG A 473 -3.79 -13.49 8.53
N LYS A 474 -4.89 -12.94 8.02
CA LYS A 474 -5.28 -13.07 6.60
C LYS A 474 -4.24 -12.43 5.67
N VAL A 475 -3.73 -11.24 6.01
CA VAL A 475 -2.69 -10.56 5.23
C VAL A 475 -1.38 -11.35 5.25
N GLN A 476 -0.98 -11.88 6.41
CA GLN A 476 0.18 -12.76 6.54
C GLN A 476 0.04 -14.04 5.71
N PHE A 477 -1.15 -14.65 5.72
CA PHE A 477 -1.43 -15.82 4.89
C PHE A 477 -1.31 -15.51 3.39
N MET A 478 -1.88 -14.38 2.93
CA MET A 478 -1.74 -13.96 1.53
C MET A 478 -0.28 -13.74 1.15
N HIS A 479 0.51 -13.11 2.03
CA HIS A 479 1.93 -12.93 1.80
C HIS A 479 2.66 -14.27 1.63
N PHE A 480 2.44 -15.21 2.56
CA PHE A 480 3.11 -16.51 2.54
C PHE A 480 2.74 -17.37 1.32
N PHE A 481 1.47 -17.37 0.90
CA PHE A 481 0.99 -18.28 -0.15
C PHE A 481 0.98 -17.69 -1.56
N GLN A 482 0.77 -16.38 -1.72
CA GLN A 482 0.57 -15.76 -3.03
C GLN A 482 1.72 -14.84 -3.45
N GLU A 483 2.51 -14.37 -2.49
CA GLU A 483 3.43 -13.25 -2.67
C GLU A 483 4.80 -13.56 -2.03
N SER A 484 5.16 -14.84 -1.89
CA SER A 484 6.40 -15.28 -1.23
C SER A 484 7.68 -14.72 -1.87
N ASN A 485 7.62 -14.33 -3.14
CA ASN A 485 8.73 -13.76 -3.90
C ASN A 485 8.84 -12.24 -3.77
N LEU A 486 7.82 -11.58 -3.23
CA LEU A 486 7.75 -10.13 -3.13
C LEU A 486 8.67 -9.62 -2.01
N GLY A 487 9.49 -8.63 -2.29
CA GLY A 487 10.33 -7.99 -1.28
C GLY A 487 9.52 -7.18 -0.24
N ASP A 488 10.17 -6.87 0.90
CA ASP A 488 9.58 -6.04 1.96
C ASP A 488 9.65 -4.52 1.65
N ASP A 489 9.40 -4.11 0.41
CA ASP A 489 9.54 -2.72 -0.06
C ASP A 489 8.23 -1.90 -0.03
N PHE A 490 7.23 -2.40 0.69
CA PHE A 490 5.90 -1.79 0.82
C PHE A 490 5.42 -1.66 2.26
N ILE A 491 4.35 -0.88 2.44
CA ILE A 491 3.65 -0.68 3.72
C ILE A 491 2.22 -1.21 3.57
N ASP A 492 1.79 -2.03 4.54
CA ASP A 492 0.39 -2.45 4.67
C ASP A 492 -0.41 -1.37 5.41
N ILE A 493 -1.55 -0.97 4.86
CA ILE A 493 -2.47 0.03 5.44
C ILE A 493 -3.83 -0.65 5.63
N ILE A 494 -4.19 -0.91 6.89
CA ILE A 494 -5.48 -1.47 7.29
C ILE A 494 -6.38 -0.33 7.75
N ILE A 495 -7.57 -0.24 7.15
CA ILE A 495 -8.58 0.78 7.43
C ILE A 495 -9.88 0.09 7.79
N ILE A 496 -10.38 0.30 9.00
CA ILE A 496 -11.65 -0.24 9.49
C ILE A 496 -12.62 0.93 9.71
N ASP A 497 -13.82 0.85 9.12
CA ASP A 497 -14.89 1.82 9.40
C ASP A 497 -15.43 1.59 10.81
N ARG A 498 -15.58 2.65 11.60
CA ARG A 498 -16.12 2.57 12.95
C ARG A 498 -17.61 2.24 12.98
N GLN A 499 -18.35 2.67 11.96
CA GLN A 499 -19.81 2.57 11.92
C GLN A 499 -20.23 1.21 11.35
N PRO A 500 -20.85 0.34 12.16
CA PRO A 500 -21.35 -0.94 11.65
C PRO A 500 -22.53 -0.76 10.69
N GLY A 501 -22.64 -1.65 9.71
CA GLY A 501 -23.74 -1.69 8.74
C GLY A 501 -23.72 -0.60 7.67
N ARG A 502 -22.63 0.18 7.56
CA ARG A 502 -22.44 1.15 6.48
C ARG A 502 -22.09 0.44 5.18
N GLU A 503 -22.53 0.99 4.04
CA GLU A 503 -22.10 0.52 2.72
C GLU A 503 -20.60 0.74 2.51
N PHE A 504 -19.95 -0.17 1.78
CA PHE A 504 -18.53 -0.08 1.51
C PHE A 504 -18.21 1.13 0.60
N ASP A 505 -17.63 2.19 1.16
CA ASP A 505 -17.20 3.40 0.46
C ASP A 505 -15.74 3.79 0.77
N ILE A 506 -15.02 2.98 1.56
CA ILE A 506 -13.66 3.26 2.05
C ILE A 506 -12.69 3.52 0.89
N LEU A 507 -12.75 2.72 -0.18
CA LEU A 507 -11.83 2.88 -1.33
C LEU A 507 -12.01 4.23 -2.02
N SER A 508 -13.24 4.70 -2.20
CA SER A 508 -13.52 6.01 -2.78
C SER A 508 -12.99 7.16 -1.89
N GLU A 509 -13.04 6.99 -0.58
CA GLU A 509 -12.51 7.97 0.38
C GLU A 509 -10.98 7.99 0.45
N VAL A 510 -10.33 6.85 0.24
CA VAL A 510 -8.87 6.75 0.08
C VAL A 510 -8.45 7.45 -1.21
N THR A 511 -9.16 7.22 -2.32
CA THR A 511 -8.88 7.89 -3.59
C THR A 511 -9.06 9.40 -3.50
N ASP A 512 -10.13 9.87 -2.85
CA ASP A 512 -10.32 11.30 -2.59
C ASP A 512 -9.19 11.90 -1.76
N ALA A 513 -8.70 11.17 -0.74
CA ALA A 513 -7.56 11.60 0.06
C ALA A 513 -6.27 11.69 -0.77
N LEU A 514 -6.00 10.70 -1.61
CA LEU A 514 -4.84 10.68 -2.51
C LEU A 514 -4.90 11.82 -3.53
N ALA A 515 -6.06 12.06 -4.14
CA ALA A 515 -6.26 13.17 -5.05
C ALA A 515 -5.99 14.51 -4.36
N MET A 516 -6.55 14.73 -3.16
CA MET A 516 -6.30 15.93 -2.35
C MET A 516 -4.81 16.13 -2.06
N LEU A 517 -4.10 15.08 -1.64
CA LEU A 517 -2.67 15.15 -1.32
C LEU A 517 -1.81 15.39 -2.56
N ALA A 518 -2.26 14.95 -3.74
CA ALA A 518 -1.64 15.19 -5.03
C ALA A 518 -1.97 16.55 -5.66
N GLY A 519 -2.81 17.37 -5.01
CA GLY A 519 -3.21 18.71 -5.49
C GLY A 519 -4.51 18.72 -6.30
N ASP A 520 -5.40 17.76 -6.05
CA ASP A 520 -6.69 17.56 -6.75
C ASP A 520 -6.57 17.54 -8.29
N PRO A 521 -5.69 16.68 -8.87
CA PRO A 521 -5.63 16.54 -10.32
C PRO A 521 -6.95 16.01 -10.85
N SER A 522 -7.37 16.46 -12.02
CA SER A 522 -8.52 15.86 -12.69
C SER A 522 -8.22 14.40 -13.07
N PRO A 523 -9.25 13.53 -13.16
CA PRO A 523 -9.05 12.13 -13.59
C PRO A 523 -8.30 12.02 -14.93
N GLN A 524 -8.55 12.95 -15.86
CA GLN A 524 -7.87 13.01 -17.16
C GLN A 524 -6.39 13.40 -17.02
N GLU A 525 -6.07 14.39 -16.18
CA GLU A 525 -4.66 14.77 -15.93
C GLU A 525 -3.89 13.63 -15.26
N LEU A 526 -4.50 12.93 -14.31
CA LEU A 526 -3.92 11.78 -13.65
C LEU A 526 -3.65 10.64 -14.64
N LEU A 527 -4.63 10.34 -15.50
CA LEU A 527 -4.49 9.36 -16.58
C LEU A 527 -3.37 9.74 -17.56
N HIS A 528 -3.36 10.98 -18.05
CA HIS A 528 -2.32 11.48 -18.95
C HIS A 528 -0.92 11.43 -18.32
N ARG A 529 -0.82 11.81 -17.04
CA ARG A 529 0.44 11.70 -16.28
C ARG A 529 0.90 10.26 -16.21
N THR A 530 0.00 9.34 -15.88
CA THR A 530 0.30 7.90 -15.79
C THR A 530 0.76 7.33 -17.14
N ILE A 531 0.06 7.63 -18.23
CA ILE A 531 0.45 7.22 -19.59
C ILE A 531 1.85 7.75 -19.95
N ARG A 532 2.14 9.02 -19.64
CA ARG A 532 3.45 9.62 -19.92
C ARG A 532 4.57 9.02 -19.09
N THR A 533 4.28 8.61 -17.86
CA THR A 533 5.27 8.00 -16.97
C THR A 533 5.59 6.56 -17.37
N ILE A 534 4.59 5.78 -17.77
CA ILE A 534 4.74 4.32 -17.91
C ILE A 534 4.95 3.90 -19.36
N LEU A 535 4.19 4.46 -20.31
CA LEU A 535 4.22 3.94 -21.68
C LEU A 535 5.42 4.47 -22.48
N PRO A 536 5.95 3.66 -23.41
CA PRO A 536 6.99 4.09 -24.35
C PRO A 536 6.59 5.33 -25.17
N PRO A 537 7.53 6.26 -25.47
CA PRO A 537 7.23 7.54 -26.14
C PRO A 537 6.44 7.42 -27.46
N ASN A 538 6.70 6.37 -28.24
CA ASN A 538 6.06 6.07 -29.51
C ASN A 538 4.57 5.70 -29.38
N GLU A 539 4.12 5.22 -28.22
CA GLU A 539 2.73 4.76 -28.01
C GLU A 539 1.87 5.80 -27.26
N ARG A 540 2.49 6.73 -26.52
CA ARG A 540 1.80 7.70 -25.65
C ARG A 540 0.70 8.48 -26.37
N ALA A 541 0.97 8.97 -27.58
CA ALA A 541 0.02 9.80 -28.32
C ALA A 541 -1.24 9.02 -28.72
N GLN A 542 -1.08 7.75 -29.10
CA GLN A 542 -2.20 6.87 -29.45
C GLN A 542 -3.05 6.55 -28.22
N TYR A 543 -2.41 6.24 -27.09
CA TYR A 543 -3.12 5.92 -25.83
C TYR A 543 -3.87 7.11 -25.25
N ILE A 544 -3.27 8.31 -25.27
CA ILE A 544 -3.94 9.55 -24.85
C ILE A 544 -5.20 9.76 -25.69
N LYS A 545 -5.10 9.63 -27.03
CA LYS A 545 -6.23 9.82 -27.94
C LYS A 545 -7.32 8.75 -27.78
N SER A 546 -6.97 7.51 -27.42
CA SER A 546 -7.94 6.42 -27.27
C SER A 546 -8.65 6.42 -25.91
N HIS A 547 -8.08 7.08 -24.91
CA HIS A 547 -8.63 7.16 -23.55
C HIS A 547 -9.05 8.58 -23.16
N ASP A 548 -9.48 9.39 -24.13
CA ASP A 548 -10.16 10.66 -23.84
C ASP A 548 -11.46 10.36 -23.10
N LEU A 549 -11.48 10.59 -21.77
CA LEU A 549 -12.70 10.51 -21.00
C LEU A 549 -13.62 11.66 -21.43
N PRO A 550 -14.94 11.43 -21.54
CA PRO A 550 -15.86 12.54 -21.75
C PRO A 550 -15.65 13.54 -20.61
N ASN A 551 -15.28 14.78 -20.96
CA ASN A 551 -15.03 15.85 -19.99
C ASN A 551 -16.18 15.86 -18.98
N PRO A 552 -15.96 15.50 -17.71
CA PRO A 552 -17.00 15.63 -16.72
C PRO A 552 -17.40 17.11 -16.68
N PRO A 553 -18.70 17.42 -16.49
CA PRO A 553 -19.14 18.80 -16.40
C PRO A 553 -18.27 19.52 -15.37
N THR A 554 -17.73 20.66 -15.79
CA THR A 554 -16.67 21.52 -15.21
C THR A 554 -17.01 22.10 -13.83
N ILE A 555 -17.87 21.45 -13.07
CA ILE A 555 -18.41 21.92 -11.78
C ILE A 555 -17.32 21.83 -10.69
N SER A 556 -16.38 20.89 -10.80
CA SER A 556 -15.35 20.65 -9.77
C SER A 556 -14.10 21.54 -9.86
N THR A 557 -13.94 22.33 -10.94
CA THR A 557 -12.73 23.17 -11.16
C THR A 557 -12.98 24.66 -10.93
N LEU A 558 -14.18 25.05 -10.46
CA LEU A 558 -14.38 26.43 -10.05
C LEU A 558 -13.42 26.72 -8.88
N PRO A 559 -12.55 27.73 -8.99
CA PRO A 559 -11.62 28.06 -7.92
C PRO A 559 -12.43 28.28 -6.63
N LEU A 560 -11.98 27.64 -5.55
CA LEU A 560 -12.59 27.84 -4.25
C LEU A 560 -12.53 29.34 -3.93
N PRO A 561 -13.66 29.99 -3.64
CA PRO A 561 -13.63 31.40 -3.28
C PRO A 561 -12.67 31.62 -2.11
N ASP A 562 -12.04 32.79 -2.08
CA ASP A 562 -11.34 33.26 -0.88
C ASP A 562 -12.39 33.62 0.15
N ILE A 563 -12.82 32.59 0.89
CA ILE A 563 -13.66 32.73 2.05
C ILE A 563 -12.73 32.95 3.24
N HIS A 564 -12.70 34.19 3.73
CA HIS A 564 -12.18 34.49 5.05
C HIS A 564 -13.33 34.31 6.04
N TYR A 565 -13.26 33.29 6.89
CA TYR A 565 -14.36 32.97 7.81
C TYR A 565 -14.67 34.12 8.79
N GLU A 566 -13.73 35.05 8.98
CA GLU A 566 -13.91 36.21 9.86
C GLU A 566 -14.58 37.44 9.23
N ASP A 567 -14.88 37.45 7.92
CA ASP A 567 -15.37 38.66 7.26
C ASP A 567 -16.81 38.98 7.68
N ASN A 568 -16.98 39.66 8.82
CA ASN A 568 -18.13 40.42 9.37
C ASN A 568 -19.55 40.01 8.92
N ARG A 569 -19.78 38.74 8.57
CA ARG A 569 -21.07 38.28 8.09
C ARG A 569 -21.94 38.01 9.30
N ILE A 570 -22.96 38.85 9.45
CA ILE A 570 -23.91 38.73 10.55
C ILE A 570 -24.82 37.54 10.23
N ARG A 571 -24.50 36.35 10.75
CA ARG A 571 -25.31 35.15 10.59
C ARG A 571 -26.61 35.22 11.37
N SER A 572 -27.60 34.45 10.92
CA SER A 572 -28.86 34.34 11.64
C SER A 572 -28.72 33.61 12.96
N TRP A 573 -29.34 34.18 14.00
CA TRP A 573 -29.37 33.61 15.33
C TRP A 573 -30.59 32.71 15.58
N SER A 574 -31.54 32.62 14.63
CA SER A 574 -32.85 31.95 14.78
C SER A 574 -33.05 30.74 13.85
N LEU A 575 -31.96 30.03 13.50
CA LEU A 575 -31.99 28.90 12.57
C LEU A 575 -32.74 27.67 13.10
N ALA A 576 -32.81 27.51 14.42
CA ALA A 576 -33.27 26.28 15.07
C ALA A 576 -34.78 26.02 14.92
N ASP A 577 -35.59 27.06 14.65
CA ASP A 577 -37.05 26.94 14.66
C ASP A 577 -37.69 27.00 13.25
N GLU A 578 -37.02 27.58 12.24
CA GLU A 578 -37.64 27.88 10.93
C GLU A 578 -37.17 26.99 9.76
N THR A 579 -36.02 26.30 9.86
CA THR A 579 -35.38 25.59 8.71
C THR A 579 -34.96 24.14 8.97
N THR A 580 -35.52 23.49 9.99
CA THR A 580 -35.16 22.14 10.44
C THR A 580 -35.20 21.10 9.31
N ASP A 581 -36.20 21.13 8.43
CA ASP A 581 -36.34 20.17 7.33
C ASP A 581 -35.23 20.32 6.26
N LEU A 582 -34.87 21.56 5.92
CA LEU A 582 -33.79 21.87 4.98
C LEU A 582 -32.45 21.36 5.53
N ILE A 583 -32.21 21.59 6.81
CA ILE A 583 -30.98 21.19 7.52
C ILE A 583 -30.90 19.66 7.63
N ILE A 584 -32.01 18.99 7.98
CA ILE A 584 -32.08 17.51 8.04
C ILE A 584 -31.81 16.90 6.67
N HIS A 585 -32.39 17.44 5.60
CA HIS A 585 -32.13 16.95 4.24
C HIS A 585 -30.65 17.09 3.86
N GLN A 586 -30.02 18.21 4.21
CA GLN A 586 -28.61 18.48 3.90
C GLN A 586 -27.60 17.68 4.74
N LEU A 587 -28.01 17.16 5.90
CA LEU A 587 -27.20 16.24 6.71
C LEU A 587 -27.08 14.85 6.10
N HIS A 588 -28.16 14.36 5.49
CA HIS A 588 -28.20 13.02 4.89
C HIS A 588 -27.66 12.98 3.46
N ARG A 589 -27.48 14.15 2.83
CA ARG A 589 -26.93 14.25 1.48
C ARG A 589 -25.43 13.96 1.45
N LYS A 590 -25.00 13.08 0.54
CA LYS A 590 -23.58 12.90 0.23
C LYS A 590 -22.98 14.24 -0.24
N LYS A 591 -21.92 14.68 0.44
CA LYS A 591 -21.21 15.92 0.11
C LYS A 591 -20.38 15.73 -1.15
N SER A 592 -20.38 16.73 -2.03
CA SER A 592 -19.52 16.76 -3.22
C SER A 592 -18.05 17.01 -2.85
N VAL A 593 -17.12 16.69 -3.75
CA VAL A 593 -15.69 16.97 -3.57
C VAL A 593 -15.44 18.46 -3.30
N ARG A 594 -16.08 19.35 -4.07
CA ARG A 594 -16.00 20.81 -3.85
C ARG A 594 -16.42 21.22 -2.44
N GLU A 595 -17.55 20.70 -1.96
CA GLU A 595 -18.05 21.02 -0.62
C GLU A 595 -17.07 20.55 0.45
N ARG A 596 -16.53 19.34 0.32
CA ARG A 596 -15.51 18.79 1.23
C ARG A 596 -14.26 19.67 1.30
N ARG A 597 -13.72 20.07 0.15
CA ARG A 597 -12.55 20.96 0.08
C ARG A 597 -12.84 22.34 0.65
N LEU A 598 -14.04 22.90 0.42
CA LEU A 598 -14.43 24.18 0.99
C LEU A 598 -14.58 24.12 2.51
N ILE A 599 -15.25 23.09 3.03
CA ILE A 599 -15.36 22.85 4.48
C ILE A 599 -13.96 22.76 5.07
N ARG A 600 -13.04 21.97 4.49
CA ARG A 600 -11.65 21.85 4.97
C ARG A 600 -10.91 23.20 4.95
N LYS A 601 -11.05 24.01 3.89
CA LYS A 601 -10.46 25.36 3.82
C LYS A 601 -10.94 26.23 4.98
N ILE A 602 -12.25 26.26 5.22
CA ILE A 602 -12.86 27.03 6.32
C ILE A 602 -12.37 26.51 7.69
N LEU A 603 -12.37 25.20 7.90
CA LEU A 603 -11.93 24.60 9.16
C LEU A 603 -10.44 24.85 9.43
N THR A 604 -9.60 24.88 8.39
CA THR A 604 -8.17 25.21 8.53
C THR A 604 -7.99 26.65 9.03
N ASP A 605 -8.77 27.61 8.51
CA ASP A 605 -8.77 29.00 9.00
C ASP A 605 -9.28 29.09 10.44
N MET A 606 -10.33 28.35 10.79
CA MET A 606 -10.85 28.28 12.15
C MET A 606 -9.83 27.67 13.15
N GLU A 607 -9.10 26.63 12.75
CA GLU A 607 -8.04 26.02 13.54
C GLU A 607 -6.86 26.98 13.73
N TYR A 608 -6.40 27.63 12.65
CA TYR A 608 -5.33 28.63 12.70
C TYR A 608 -5.64 29.77 13.68
N ARG A 609 -6.92 30.14 13.79
CA ARG A 609 -7.43 31.18 14.71
C ARG A 609 -7.74 30.67 16.12
N GLY A 610 -7.54 29.37 16.38
CA GLY A 610 -7.75 28.76 17.69
C GLY A 610 -9.22 28.57 18.08
N LEU A 611 -10.16 28.68 17.15
CA LEU A 611 -11.60 28.48 17.40
C LEU A 611 -11.94 27.02 17.68
N ILE A 612 -11.20 26.13 17.03
CA ILE A 612 -11.38 24.68 17.11
C ILE A 612 -10.02 24.01 17.30
N THR A 613 -10.04 22.80 17.86
CA THR A 613 -8.86 21.96 18.00
C THR A 613 -9.16 20.57 17.47
N PRO A 614 -8.33 20.02 16.57
CA PRO A 614 -8.49 18.64 16.10
C PRO A 614 -8.25 17.66 17.26
N LEU A 615 -9.08 16.62 17.32
CA LEU A 615 -8.94 15.55 18.30
C LEU A 615 -8.21 14.37 17.66
N THR A 616 -7.25 13.79 18.40
CA THR A 616 -6.49 12.60 18.00
C THR A 616 -7.13 11.29 18.46
N ARG A 617 -8.13 11.37 19.35
CA ARG A 617 -8.91 10.25 19.86
C ARG A 617 -10.37 10.42 19.51
N ASN A 618 -11.03 9.32 19.19
CA ASN A 618 -12.47 9.33 18.95
C ASN A 618 -13.24 9.68 20.22
N GLN A 619 -14.25 10.53 20.08
CA GLN A 619 -15.15 10.97 21.14
C GLN A 619 -16.57 11.10 20.58
N SER A 620 -17.57 11.18 21.46
CA SER A 620 -18.96 11.42 21.04
C SER A 620 -19.07 12.68 20.20
N VAL A 621 -19.68 12.57 19.03
CA VAL A 621 -19.92 13.67 18.09
C VAL A 621 -21.26 14.32 18.39
N HIS A 622 -21.31 15.65 18.52
CA HIS A 622 -22.57 16.37 18.76
C HIS A 622 -23.26 16.84 17.48
N THR A 623 -22.49 17.11 16.42
CA THR A 623 -23.00 17.64 15.15
C THR A 623 -22.01 17.38 14.00
N SER A 624 -22.44 17.65 12.77
CA SER A 624 -21.58 17.72 11.58
C SER A 624 -21.74 19.08 10.88
N PRO A 625 -20.70 19.60 10.21
CA PRO A 625 -20.79 20.87 9.48
C PRO A 625 -21.61 20.70 8.19
N ILE A 626 -22.41 21.72 7.88
CA ILE A 626 -23.26 21.79 6.70
C ILE A 626 -22.94 23.09 5.96
N LEU A 627 -22.68 22.98 4.65
CA LEU A 627 -22.55 24.14 3.80
C LEU A 627 -23.94 24.57 3.30
N LEU A 628 -24.34 25.82 3.57
CA LEU A 628 -25.58 26.42 3.03
C LEU A 628 -25.28 27.77 2.39
N LYS A 629 -26.02 28.10 1.33
CA LYS A 629 -26.02 29.44 0.74
C LYS A 629 -26.93 30.34 1.57
N GLY A 630 -26.47 31.50 1.96
CA GLY A 630 -27.30 32.48 2.68
C GLY A 630 -28.03 33.43 1.73
N THR A 631 -28.96 34.21 2.28
CA THR A 631 -29.83 35.14 1.54
C THR A 631 -29.08 36.24 0.79
N ASP A 632 -27.83 36.53 1.17
CA ASP A 632 -26.93 37.44 0.47
C ASP A 632 -26.19 36.79 -0.73
N GLY A 633 -26.38 35.49 -0.95
CA GLY A 633 -25.77 34.73 -2.02
C GLY A 633 -24.45 34.01 -1.69
N HIS A 634 -23.90 34.17 -0.49
CA HIS A 634 -22.62 33.55 -0.09
C HIS A 634 -22.80 32.22 0.67
N GLU A 635 -21.85 31.28 0.52
CA GLU A 635 -21.84 29.98 1.22
C GLU A 635 -21.25 30.11 2.65
N ASP A 636 -21.84 29.46 3.66
CA ASP A 636 -21.33 29.38 5.04
C ASP A 636 -21.43 27.99 5.65
N LEU A 637 -20.72 27.80 6.78
CA LEU A 637 -20.88 26.64 7.65
C LEU A 637 -21.98 26.87 8.70
N TYR A 638 -22.86 25.87 8.79
CA TYR A 638 -23.90 25.74 9.79
C TYR A 638 -23.78 24.40 10.51
N PHE A 639 -24.21 24.36 11.76
CA PHE A 639 -24.15 23.18 12.61
C PHE A 639 -25.53 22.87 13.18
N ASN A 640 -25.94 21.60 13.10
CA ASN A 640 -27.21 21.15 13.67
C ASN A 640 -26.97 20.31 14.93
N TYR A 641 -27.19 20.94 16.08
CA TYR A 641 -27.17 20.24 17.36
C TYR A 641 -28.53 19.59 17.60
N ASN A 642 -28.64 18.28 17.33
CA ASN A 642 -29.86 17.51 17.59
C ASN A 642 -30.30 17.67 19.06
N GLN A 643 -31.52 18.17 19.27
CA GLN A 643 -32.13 18.43 20.58
C GLN A 643 -32.50 17.17 21.39
N ASN A 644 -32.08 15.98 20.94
CA ASN A 644 -32.37 14.71 21.63
C ASN A 644 -31.75 14.64 23.04
N HIS A 645 -30.87 15.56 23.39
CA HIS A 645 -30.56 15.87 24.78
C HIS A 645 -31.49 16.97 25.29
N ASN A 646 -32.55 16.54 25.97
CA ASN A 646 -33.50 17.36 26.73
C ASN A 646 -32.80 18.61 27.31
N PRO A 647 -32.99 19.82 26.72
CA PRO A 647 -32.35 21.05 27.19
C PRO A 647 -32.74 21.39 28.63
N SER A 648 -33.81 20.78 29.10
CA SER A 648 -34.39 20.84 30.44
C SER A 648 -33.61 20.10 31.54
N THR A 649 -32.69 19.18 31.21
CA THR A 649 -32.12 18.27 32.24
C THR A 649 -30.76 18.65 32.83
N HIS A 650 -29.96 19.53 32.22
CA HIS A 650 -28.59 19.75 32.71
C HIS A 650 -28.06 21.19 32.81
N TYR A 651 -28.84 22.22 32.48
CA TYR A 651 -28.34 23.60 32.55
C TYR A 651 -29.25 24.52 33.37
N PRO A 652 -28.82 25.01 34.55
CA PRO A 652 -29.57 25.93 35.39
C PRO A 652 -29.45 27.38 34.85
N ILE A 653 -29.84 27.61 33.59
CA ILE A 653 -29.91 28.96 32.99
C ILE A 653 -31.36 29.49 32.97
N ASN A 654 -32.29 28.80 33.64
CA ASN A 654 -33.54 29.44 34.08
C ASN A 654 -33.24 30.38 35.26
N ARG A 655 -32.51 31.48 34.99
CA ARG A 655 -32.45 32.62 35.91
C ARG A 655 -33.66 33.51 35.61
N PRO A 656 -34.49 33.86 36.62
CA PRO A 656 -35.63 34.76 36.42
C PRO A 656 -35.15 36.10 35.86
N GLY A 657 -35.75 36.55 34.75
CA GLY A 657 -35.55 37.88 34.17
C GLY A 657 -34.74 37.96 32.86
N ILE A 658 -34.30 36.86 32.26
CA ILE A 658 -33.70 36.87 30.91
C ILE A 658 -34.83 36.57 29.91
N SER A 659 -35.26 37.58 29.16
CA SER A 659 -36.21 37.41 28.05
C SER A 659 -35.51 37.65 26.72
N THR A 660 -35.76 36.77 25.76
CA THR A 660 -35.35 36.89 24.35
C THR A 660 -36.52 37.33 23.46
N SER A 661 -37.69 37.63 24.03
CA SER A 661 -38.86 38.07 23.25
C SER A 661 -38.71 39.53 22.79
N ALA A 662 -39.07 39.78 21.52
CA ALA A 662 -39.14 41.10 20.92
C ALA A 662 -40.07 42.05 21.69
N ASP A 663 -41.15 41.53 22.30
CA ASP A 663 -42.15 42.30 23.06
C ASP A 663 -41.53 43.10 24.22
N THR A 664 -40.36 42.66 24.70
CA THR A 664 -39.65 43.37 25.78
C THR A 664 -39.07 44.71 25.33
N LEU A 665 -38.76 44.89 24.04
CA LEU A 665 -38.35 46.19 23.49
C LEU A 665 -39.51 47.19 23.53
N SER A 666 -40.69 46.78 23.07
CA SER A 666 -41.91 47.61 23.10
C SER A 666 -42.31 47.94 24.54
N THR A 667 -42.30 46.95 25.43
CA THR A 667 -42.61 47.14 26.86
C THR A 667 -41.67 48.16 27.50
N PHE A 668 -40.36 48.07 27.21
CA PHE A 668 -39.38 49.04 27.68
C PHE A 668 -39.67 50.45 27.15
N ALA A 669 -39.89 50.61 25.84
CA ALA A 669 -40.14 51.91 25.23
C ALA A 669 -41.40 52.59 25.79
N HIS A 670 -42.52 51.87 25.88
CA HIS A 670 -43.77 52.40 26.45
C HIS A 670 -43.62 52.76 27.93
N SER A 671 -42.85 51.99 28.71
CA SER A 671 -42.62 52.31 30.14
C SER A 671 -41.90 53.66 30.32
N ILE A 672 -40.94 53.97 29.45
CA ILE A 672 -40.23 55.25 29.45
C ILE A 672 -41.14 56.37 28.95
N GLN A 673 -41.91 56.15 27.88
CA GLN A 673 -42.82 57.15 27.34
C GLN A 673 -43.92 57.53 28.34
N ALA A 674 -44.45 56.56 29.10
CA ALA A 674 -45.42 56.81 30.16
C ALA A 674 -44.84 57.70 31.28
N SER A 675 -43.55 57.56 31.58
CA SER A 675 -42.86 58.37 32.59
C SER A 675 -42.39 59.73 32.04
N TYR A 676 -42.16 59.81 30.72
CA TYR A 676 -41.62 60.97 30.03
C TYR A 676 -42.32 61.16 28.67
N PRO A 677 -43.46 61.87 28.62
CA PRO A 677 -44.26 62.00 27.39
C PRO A 677 -43.52 62.65 26.21
N THR A 678 -42.46 63.41 26.48
CA THR A 678 -41.63 64.06 25.45
C THR A 678 -40.47 63.21 24.97
N ALA A 679 -40.30 62.00 25.50
CA ALA A 679 -39.19 61.12 25.17
C ALA A 679 -39.20 60.73 23.70
N VAL A 680 -38.01 60.61 23.13
CA VAL A 680 -37.77 60.18 21.75
C VAL A 680 -36.98 58.88 21.76
N PHE A 681 -37.21 58.05 20.75
CA PHE A 681 -36.72 56.69 20.65
C PHE A 681 -36.12 56.43 19.28
N ALA A 682 -35.17 55.50 19.23
CA ALA A 682 -34.67 54.94 17.98
C ALA A 682 -34.43 53.43 18.13
N LYS A 683 -34.72 52.70 17.05
CA LYS A 683 -34.32 51.31 16.89
C LYS A 683 -32.92 51.27 16.31
N GLY A 684 -32.02 50.56 16.98
CA GLY A 684 -30.65 50.37 16.53
C GLY A 684 -30.26 48.90 16.55
N ARG A 685 -29.05 48.63 16.08
CA ARG A 685 -28.47 47.29 16.08
C ARG A 685 -27.05 47.28 16.60
N LEU A 686 -26.76 46.26 17.38
CA LEU A 686 -25.43 45.93 17.84
C LEU A 686 -24.78 45.08 16.74
N ASN A 687 -23.80 45.63 16.04
CA ASN A 687 -23.03 44.91 15.01
C ASN A 687 -21.94 44.10 15.69
N VAL A 688 -22.36 43.04 16.38
CA VAL A 688 -21.45 42.24 17.18
C VAL A 688 -20.92 41.03 16.48
N HIS A 689 -19.71 40.71 16.90
CA HIS A 689 -19.04 39.47 16.63
C HIS A 689 -19.82 38.24 17.12
N TYR A 690 -20.83 38.29 17.99
CA TYR A 690 -21.60 37.08 18.36
C TYR A 690 -22.21 36.34 17.15
N CYS A 691 -22.69 37.09 16.15
CA CYS A 691 -23.23 36.53 14.90
C CYS A 691 -22.15 36.26 13.83
N ALA A 692 -20.87 36.50 14.16
CA ALA A 692 -19.72 36.32 13.26
C ALA A 692 -18.53 35.56 13.91
N TRP A 693 -18.57 35.28 15.22
CA TRP A 693 -17.51 34.78 16.09
C TRP A 693 -18.10 34.08 17.33
N PRO A 694 -17.54 32.95 17.77
CA PRO A 694 -18.13 32.21 18.87
C PRO A 694 -17.75 32.81 20.23
N MET A 695 -18.65 32.77 21.21
CA MET A 695 -18.44 33.41 22.52
C MET A 695 -17.39 32.67 23.36
N PRO A 696 -16.74 33.32 24.35
CA PRO A 696 -15.96 32.59 25.34
C PRO A 696 -16.83 31.47 25.95
N MET A 697 -16.28 30.27 26.02
CA MET A 697 -17.02 29.12 26.54
C MET A 697 -17.45 29.41 27.99
N PRO A 698 -18.75 29.39 28.32
CA PRO A 698 -19.18 29.61 29.69
C PRO A 698 -18.61 28.50 30.57
N THR A 699 -18.06 28.84 31.74
CA THR A 699 -17.49 27.89 32.73
C THR A 699 -18.49 26.86 33.26
N ILE A 700 -19.75 26.95 32.87
CA ILE A 700 -20.86 26.09 33.29
C ILE A 700 -20.95 24.84 32.41
N THR A 701 -20.42 24.83 31.18
CA THR A 701 -20.43 23.63 30.32
C THR A 701 -19.35 22.65 30.79
N ARG A 702 -19.77 21.49 31.32
CA ARG A 702 -18.85 20.44 31.80
C ARG A 702 -18.06 19.77 30.67
N SER A 703 -18.54 19.87 29.42
CA SER A 703 -17.89 19.34 28.22
C SER A 703 -17.96 20.37 27.09
N HIS A 704 -16.94 20.44 26.26
CA HIS A 704 -16.94 21.29 25.07
C HIS A 704 -17.64 20.55 23.93
N PRO A 705 -18.48 21.22 23.13
CA PRO A 705 -19.13 20.59 22.00
C PRO A 705 -18.08 20.15 20.97
N THR A 706 -18.37 19.03 20.31
CA THR A 706 -17.52 18.41 19.29
C THR A 706 -18.31 18.24 18.00
N PHE A 707 -17.61 18.24 16.87
CA PHE A 707 -18.22 17.98 15.57
C PHE A 707 -17.31 17.15 14.68
N CYS A 708 -17.91 16.41 13.76
CA CYS A 708 -17.18 15.56 12.83
C CYS A 708 -17.52 15.93 11.38
N THR A 709 -16.51 15.99 10.52
CA THR A 709 -16.74 16.14 9.07
C THR A 709 -17.17 14.81 8.44
N ALA A 710 -17.63 14.83 7.18
CA ALA A 710 -18.07 13.62 6.46
C ALA A 710 -16.92 12.62 6.20
N GLU A 711 -15.70 13.12 6.09
CA GLU A 711 -14.46 12.35 5.92
C GLU A 711 -13.99 11.70 7.22
N GLY A 712 -14.45 12.20 8.37
CA GLY A 712 -14.09 11.66 9.70
C GLY A 712 -13.14 12.53 10.53
N TYR A 713 -12.85 13.78 10.16
CA TYR A 713 -12.07 14.66 11.04
C TYR A 713 -12.91 15.09 12.22
N LEU A 714 -12.41 14.84 13.42
CA LEU A 714 -13.08 15.17 14.67
C LEU A 714 -12.47 16.43 15.29
N TYR A 715 -13.31 17.40 15.61
CA TYR A 715 -12.89 18.67 16.21
C TYR A 715 -13.65 18.93 17.50
N ARG A 716 -12.99 19.63 18.41
CA ARG A 716 -13.57 20.25 19.59
C ARG A 716 -13.60 21.75 19.42
N TRP A 717 -14.70 22.37 19.83
CA TRP A 717 -14.79 23.83 19.92
C TRP A 717 -14.05 24.36 21.15
N ASN A 718 -13.25 25.42 20.99
CA ASN A 718 -12.61 26.15 22.10
C ASN A 718 -13.47 27.32 22.63
N VAL A 719 -14.55 27.60 21.92
CA VAL A 719 -15.46 28.72 22.12
C VAL A 719 -16.90 28.24 21.88
N LEU A 720 -17.90 28.93 22.41
CA LEU A 720 -19.29 28.52 22.28
C LEU A 720 -19.81 28.84 20.85
N PRO A 721 -20.11 27.84 20.01
CA PRO A 721 -20.56 28.06 18.63
C PRO A 721 -21.92 28.74 18.57
N PHE A 722 -22.12 29.66 17.63
CA PHE A 722 -23.36 30.47 17.57
C PHE A 722 -24.62 29.62 17.32
N ASP A 723 -24.51 28.53 16.54
CA ASP A 723 -25.60 27.56 16.29
C ASP A 723 -25.95 26.68 17.52
N PHE A 724 -25.17 26.77 18.60
CA PHE A 724 -25.44 25.98 19.79
C PHE A 724 -26.73 26.46 20.49
N PRO A 725 -27.64 25.57 20.94
CA PRO A 725 -28.94 25.97 21.49
C PRO A 725 -28.89 26.98 22.65
N LEU A 726 -27.80 27.05 23.41
CA LEU A 726 -27.64 27.97 24.54
C LEU A 726 -26.93 29.30 24.19
N SER A 727 -26.52 29.47 22.94
CA SER A 727 -25.75 30.65 22.52
C SER A 727 -26.57 31.92 22.61
N ALA A 728 -27.82 31.93 22.14
CA ALA A 728 -28.69 33.10 22.22
C ALA A 728 -28.95 33.52 23.67
N LEU A 729 -29.18 32.55 24.56
CA LEU A 729 -29.42 32.80 25.99
C LEU A 729 -28.15 33.31 26.69
N SER A 730 -26.99 32.70 26.40
CA SER A 730 -25.71 33.12 26.97
C SER A 730 -25.33 34.54 26.52
N TRP A 731 -25.62 34.85 25.25
CA TRP A 731 -25.46 36.19 24.68
C TRP A 731 -26.39 37.20 25.38
N GLN A 732 -27.67 36.88 25.48
CA GLN A 732 -28.65 37.75 26.14
C GLN A 732 -28.28 38.01 27.61
N PHE A 733 -27.74 37.01 28.31
CA PHE A 733 -27.21 37.18 29.66
C PHE A 733 -26.04 38.16 29.71
N TYR A 734 -25.09 38.04 28.76
CA TYR A 734 -23.92 38.92 28.68
C TYR A 734 -24.35 40.37 28.43
N VAL A 735 -25.22 40.59 27.46
CA VAL A 735 -25.75 41.92 27.13
C VAL A 735 -26.55 42.51 28.28
N ARG A 736 -27.37 41.70 28.96
CA ARG A 736 -28.10 42.15 30.16
C ARG A 736 -27.15 42.67 31.23
N SER A 737 -26.07 41.93 31.50
CA SER A 737 -25.08 42.29 32.54
C SER A 737 -24.24 43.52 32.17
N LYS A 738 -23.90 43.68 30.89
CA LYS A 738 -23.00 44.75 30.43
C LYS A 738 -23.72 46.03 30.00
N LEU A 739 -24.91 45.93 29.42
CA LEU A 739 -25.67 47.06 28.87
C LEU A 739 -27.02 47.25 29.57
N ASN A 740 -27.97 46.32 29.46
CA ASN A 740 -29.35 46.56 29.93
C ASN A 740 -29.43 46.91 31.42
N ALA A 741 -28.55 46.35 32.26
CA ALA A 741 -28.52 46.64 33.70
C ALA A 741 -27.75 47.93 34.04
N LYS A 742 -26.91 48.45 33.15
CA LYS A 742 -26.03 49.60 33.41
C LYS A 742 -26.51 50.90 32.77
N LEU A 743 -27.16 50.80 31.61
CA LEU A 743 -27.63 51.94 30.83
C LEU A 743 -29.17 51.97 30.87
N PRO A 744 -29.79 52.83 31.70
CA PRO A 744 -31.25 52.81 31.91
C PRO A 744 -32.05 53.32 30.69
N PHE A 745 -31.38 53.86 29.68
CA PHE A 745 -31.98 54.46 28.50
C PHE A 745 -31.88 53.58 27.25
N VAL A 746 -31.29 52.38 27.34
CA VAL A 746 -31.20 51.41 26.24
C VAL A 746 -31.60 50.02 26.71
N TYR A 747 -32.31 49.28 25.88
CA TYR A 747 -32.62 47.88 26.14
C TYR A 747 -32.39 47.04 24.89
N ILE A 748 -31.67 45.95 25.04
CA ILE A 748 -31.20 45.11 23.94
C ILE A 748 -31.78 43.70 24.08
N VAL A 749 -32.25 43.16 22.96
CA VAL A 749 -32.74 41.79 22.77
C VAL A 749 -32.04 41.20 21.55
N GLY A 750 -31.27 40.13 21.75
CA GLY A 750 -30.38 39.60 20.72
C GLY A 750 -29.38 40.67 20.28
N THR A 751 -29.38 41.00 18.99
CA THR A 751 -28.56 42.09 18.43
C THR A 751 -29.34 43.38 18.21
N THR A 752 -30.65 43.40 18.48
CA THR A 752 -31.50 44.57 18.26
C THR A 752 -31.69 45.32 19.57
N PHE A 753 -31.72 46.64 19.51
CA PHE A 753 -32.04 47.43 20.69
C PHE A 753 -32.94 48.61 20.37
N VAL A 754 -33.60 49.08 21.41
CA VAL A 754 -34.23 50.39 21.44
C VAL A 754 -33.43 51.29 22.38
N ILE A 755 -33.08 52.47 21.90
CA ILE A 755 -32.44 53.54 22.68
C ILE A 755 -33.44 54.68 22.84
N SER A 756 -33.42 55.33 24.00
CA SER A 756 -34.35 56.39 24.36
C SER A 756 -33.62 57.61 24.91
N ALA A 757 -34.26 58.77 24.82
CA ALA A 757 -33.83 59.99 25.49
C ALA A 757 -35.06 60.65 26.11
N LYS A 758 -35.00 60.96 27.41
CA LYS A 758 -36.14 61.55 28.16
C LYS A 758 -36.60 62.89 27.58
N THR A 759 -35.66 63.62 26.98
CA THR A 759 -35.89 64.83 26.19
C THR A 759 -35.00 64.78 24.94
N PRO A 760 -35.39 65.44 23.84
CA PRO A 760 -34.58 65.49 22.61
C PRO A 760 -33.15 66.03 22.83
N ALA A 761 -32.93 66.88 23.83
CA ALA A 761 -31.62 67.42 24.16
C ALA A 761 -30.62 66.37 24.69
N LEU A 762 -31.09 65.21 25.16
CA LEU A 762 -30.24 64.14 25.70
C LEU A 762 -29.82 63.09 24.66
N VAL A 763 -30.28 63.21 23.42
CA VAL A 763 -30.04 62.20 22.37
C VAL A 763 -28.55 62.00 22.12
N GLU A 764 -27.80 63.07 21.84
CA GLU A 764 -26.36 62.96 21.56
C GLU A 764 -25.58 62.41 22.76
N THR A 765 -25.93 62.82 23.97
CA THR A 765 -25.30 62.32 25.20
C THR A 765 -25.53 60.82 25.38
N ASN A 766 -26.74 60.33 25.14
CA ASN A 766 -27.07 58.91 25.28
C ASN A 766 -26.41 58.06 24.18
N ILE A 767 -26.32 58.57 22.94
CA ILE A 767 -25.57 57.91 21.86
C ILE A 767 -24.10 57.78 22.24
N GLN A 768 -23.47 58.85 22.70
CA GLN A 768 -22.05 58.82 23.07
C GLN A 768 -21.79 57.83 24.21
N GLN A 769 -22.62 57.82 25.25
CA GLN A 769 -22.49 56.86 26.35
C GLN A 769 -22.64 55.41 25.89
N LEU A 770 -23.56 55.12 24.96
CA LEU A 770 -23.69 53.78 24.38
C LEU A 770 -22.44 53.40 23.58
N LEU A 771 -21.92 54.31 22.76
CA LEU A 771 -20.70 54.09 21.97
C LEU A 771 -19.47 53.87 22.85
N ASP A 772 -19.33 54.60 23.95
CA ASP A 772 -18.22 54.45 24.89
C ASP A 772 -18.22 53.07 25.56
N VAL A 773 -19.39 52.62 26.06
CA VAL A 773 -19.51 51.29 26.69
C VAL A 773 -19.35 50.17 25.66
N ALA A 774 -19.89 50.34 24.45
CA ALA A 774 -19.69 49.39 23.36
C ALA A 774 -18.20 49.30 22.97
N GLY A 775 -17.51 50.43 22.86
CA GLY A 775 -16.08 50.51 22.55
C GLY A 775 -15.19 49.80 23.56
N GLN A 776 -15.50 49.89 24.87
CA GLN A 776 -14.80 49.14 25.92
C GLN A 776 -14.86 47.61 25.73
N HIS A 777 -15.88 47.14 25.03
CA HIS A 777 -16.09 45.73 24.72
C HIS A 777 -15.73 45.37 23.27
N GLY A 778 -15.18 46.30 22.49
CA GLY A 778 -14.86 46.11 21.07
C GLY A 778 -16.09 45.96 20.18
N TRP A 779 -17.26 46.43 20.62
CA TRP A 779 -18.52 46.29 19.90
C TRP A 779 -18.79 47.50 19.00
N LYS A 780 -19.27 47.21 17.78
CA LYS A 780 -19.76 48.23 16.85
C LYS A 780 -21.27 48.38 17.00
N VAL A 781 -21.77 49.60 16.87
CA VAL A 781 -23.19 49.92 17.06
C VAL A 781 -23.65 50.74 15.85
N SER A 782 -24.83 50.44 15.32
CA SER A 782 -25.53 51.31 14.36
C SER A 782 -26.74 51.92 15.05
N VAL A 783 -26.73 53.24 15.20
CA VAL A 783 -27.83 54.03 15.73
C VAL A 783 -28.25 55.04 14.65
N PRO A 784 -29.55 55.28 14.44
CA PRO A 784 -30.03 56.38 13.61
C PRO A 784 -29.53 57.75 14.10
N GLU A 785 -29.35 58.67 13.16
CA GLU A 785 -28.93 60.05 13.46
C GLU A 785 -29.96 60.76 14.37
N PRO A 786 -29.55 61.74 15.21
CA PRO A 786 -30.45 62.35 16.20
C PRO A 786 -31.78 62.87 15.65
N PHE A 787 -31.79 63.41 14.42
CA PHE A 787 -33.01 63.92 13.78
C PHE A 787 -34.01 62.84 13.33
N GLN A 788 -33.58 61.58 13.29
CA GLN A 788 -34.41 60.43 12.91
C GLN A 788 -35.12 59.78 14.10
N TRP A 789 -34.84 60.24 15.32
CA TRP A 789 -35.48 59.71 16.53
C TRP A 789 -36.92 60.21 16.61
N THR A 790 -37.83 59.30 16.95
CA THR A 790 -39.27 59.54 16.90
C THR A 790 -39.91 59.35 18.27
N ARG A 791 -41.05 60.02 18.50
CA ARG A 791 -41.93 59.75 19.65
C ARG A 791 -42.91 58.62 19.36
N ASP A 792 -43.15 58.34 18.10
CA ASP A 792 -44.07 57.29 17.67
C ASP A 792 -43.36 55.94 17.74
N ILE A 793 -43.67 55.16 18.77
CA ILE A 793 -43.04 53.85 19.02
C ILE A 793 -43.46 52.83 17.95
N GLU A 794 -44.67 52.93 17.41
CA GLU A 794 -45.19 51.97 16.43
C GLU A 794 -44.42 52.05 15.10
N SER A 795 -44.01 53.26 14.68
CA SER A 795 -43.17 53.45 13.48
C SER A 795 -41.77 52.85 13.59
N LEU A 796 -41.32 52.43 14.79
CA LEU A 796 -40.03 51.77 14.96
C LEU A 796 -40.06 50.27 14.64
N ASP A 797 -41.24 49.65 14.49
CA ASP A 797 -41.40 48.22 14.23
C ASP A 797 -40.58 47.36 15.21
N LEU A 798 -40.79 47.57 16.52
CA LEU A 798 -40.04 46.88 17.58
C LEU A 798 -40.37 45.37 17.68
N GLY A 799 -41.44 44.91 17.01
CA GLY A 799 -41.80 43.50 16.92
C GLY A 799 -40.84 42.69 16.04
N THR A 800 -40.19 43.33 15.06
CA THR A 800 -39.27 42.67 14.13
C THR A 800 -37.82 42.83 14.58
N LEU A 801 -37.21 41.75 15.08
CA LEU A 801 -35.78 41.76 15.45
C LEU A 801 -34.89 41.67 14.20
N TRP A 802 -33.70 42.27 14.27
CA TRP A 802 -32.64 42.04 13.30
C TRP A 802 -32.17 40.59 13.39
N MET A 803 -32.45 39.80 12.34
CA MET A 803 -32.16 38.37 12.31
C MET A 803 -30.89 38.01 11.54
N GLY A 804 -30.13 38.96 10.98
CA GLY A 804 -28.93 38.62 10.20
C GLY A 804 -29.22 37.91 8.88
N VAL A 805 -28.22 37.24 8.32
CA VAL A 805 -28.27 36.47 7.08
C VAL A 805 -28.66 35.03 7.40
N GLY A 806 -29.86 34.62 6.98
CA GLY A 806 -30.33 33.23 7.06
C GLY A 806 -29.96 32.40 5.83
N PRO A 807 -30.27 31.09 5.82
CA PRO A 807 -30.19 30.25 4.64
C PRO A 807 -31.16 30.75 3.57
N ALA A 808 -30.76 30.71 2.30
CA ALA A 808 -31.56 31.10 1.14
C ALA A 808 -32.51 30.01 0.67
#